data_AF-A0A1B2ZAG7-F1
#
_entry.id   AF-A0A1B2ZAG7-F1
#
_cell.length_a   1.000
_cell.length_b   1.000
_cell.length_c   1.000
_cell.angle_alpha   90.00
_cell.angle_beta   90.00
_cell.angle_gamma   90.00
#
_symmetry.space_group_name_H-M   'P 1'
#
loop_
_entity.id
_entity.type
_entity.pdbx_description
1 polymer ?
#
loop_
_entity_poly.entity_id
_entity_poly.type
_entity_poly.pdbx_seq_one_letter_code
_entity_poly.pdbx_strand_id
1 'polypeptide(L)'
;MNQLGYDPSNTSTDYVNGGPAELGNYLAEQIYLYGLTDGSNEQNDYANIFYDQLNPPIIMSQPGNPNIQDPNHWQPITLTQSIDQSGNPVLSTPENLSPEWGEVHPFSLDSSMYNEHVRDGDTYKVYFDTVYPAYLDLSDSSSWESFYKWNHTLVSVWQSHLDPTDGVMWDISPGSIGNNSWYPSDSSQYAAFYDLTNGGDPGTGYTINPVTGIPYLPQIVPRGDYTRVLAEFWADGLDSETPPGHWFEIYHYVSDQPGFERKWQGLGPLLDTLEFDVKAQLTLGGTMHDAAISAWSLKGYYDYIRPVSAIRYMADLGQSSDTTAISYHPNGIPLLPGFIEIIQVGDSLAGQWNENVGKIKLFTWKGHEYIIDPLTEMAGVDWILAEKWWPYQRPTFVTPPFAGFVSGHSTFSRAAANTMEFITGSPYFPGGLGEFQAIQNQYLHFEEGPSATITLQWASYKDAADQCSLSRLWGGIHPPIDDIPGRIIGEEIGSLAFIKADALFDIDNPALISASVSDSVLSIADIGSQFSMYFTFNIPMDSSLVPSLTLFGSLSSAVSINQFIWMDSFNLELNLNVPTSTMQLFVTNVEIGNLFSGTGSPLSNYNFLNYFIVDTKKPLVNSIVPSESIVSNSTVGSSFVIDVEFNEACITTTNPILVLTAPTLVNPTFTLNMTSSFWSNDSIFSASYDVMDFNEEIPSIDVEVTNVFDLAANEINVSQNIDVFDIDTKSPLITSISTTDSLITQSDLSSPVFMIDVTFQEAMNTSILPTLTFLDQGNLYTSISQTPAQTFWTDTNQLSVSFLVSCNTNDLIPIDLSLSNVSDSIGNTLLDSLQISFIWSDMKSPEVLSIVPNKSIISDSVLGSSLYFIDVEFNEPMDTSNKPLVMHFTGQSLTNSLQYNLPISDFVDSLNYRAYYQVLDENIEIGPVHLKIDFGKDASGNTQVVDSSLNFIAIDTKNPSVINLNANDYILDQIGQSFDVTAIFDEPMLNTDSPSMQFSPVASSYLDLADSMWINSSTYLFNYQLVSSTSQTTQFGVNLNSAADEAGNTLIELDIADYFQIDQALGVVQLLDEKLLLYPNILGSGERLNIDGDLDETTFYLLNSIGQIVQELVFTKVNSKYVSDAISLPPGMYLLTNGQMNAKIIIQ
;
A
#
# COMPACT_ATOMS: atom_id res chain seq x y z
N MET A 1 27.89 -13.13 0.47
CA MET A 1 29.05 -12.20 0.32
C MET A 1 28.71 -10.80 0.84
N ASN A 2 27.82 -10.04 0.19
CA ASN A 2 27.45 -8.68 0.64
C ASN A 2 27.02 -8.57 2.11
N GLN A 3 26.18 -9.49 2.59
CA GLN A 3 25.70 -9.49 3.99
C GLN A 3 26.82 -9.74 5.02
N LEU A 4 27.95 -10.33 4.59
CA LEU A 4 29.12 -10.61 5.43
C LEU A 4 30.25 -9.58 5.21
N GLY A 5 29.97 -8.47 4.50
CA GLY A 5 30.95 -7.40 4.26
C GLY A 5 31.97 -7.69 3.15
N TYR A 6 31.82 -8.80 2.40
CA TYR A 6 32.70 -9.13 1.27
C TYR A 6 32.21 -8.48 -0.03
N ASP A 7 33.15 -8.01 -0.85
CA ASP A 7 32.89 -7.42 -2.16
C ASP A 7 32.76 -8.51 -3.25
N PRO A 8 31.55 -8.79 -3.78
CA PRO A 8 31.35 -9.77 -4.84
C PRO A 8 31.81 -9.26 -6.22
N SER A 9 32.17 -7.98 -6.34
CA SER A 9 32.68 -7.41 -7.59
C SER A 9 34.20 -7.60 -7.76
N ASN A 10 34.89 -8.04 -6.71
CA ASN A 10 36.30 -8.39 -6.79
C ASN A 10 36.47 -9.65 -7.66
N THR A 11 37.07 -9.45 -8.83
CA THR A 11 37.36 -10.51 -9.82
C THR A 11 38.85 -10.70 -10.05
N SER A 12 39.70 -10.05 -9.25
CA SER A 12 41.15 -10.18 -9.38
C SER A 12 41.60 -11.61 -9.05
N THR A 13 42.55 -12.13 -9.82
CA THR A 13 43.20 -13.44 -9.59
C THR A 13 44.66 -13.28 -9.17
N ASP A 14 45.12 -12.06 -8.88
CA ASP A 14 46.48 -11.79 -8.38
C ASP A 14 46.61 -12.17 -6.90
N TYR A 15 46.57 -13.46 -6.62
CA TYR A 15 46.65 -14.01 -5.27
C TYR A 15 48.01 -13.77 -4.58
N VAL A 16 49.04 -13.41 -5.34
CA VAL A 16 50.36 -13.08 -4.80
C VAL A 16 50.34 -11.73 -4.08
N ASN A 17 49.57 -10.77 -4.60
CA ASN A 17 49.52 -9.40 -4.05
C ASN A 17 48.16 -9.00 -3.44
N GLY A 18 47.07 -9.71 -3.76
CA GLY A 18 45.70 -9.33 -3.41
C GLY A 18 45.16 -9.95 -2.11
N GLY A 19 45.58 -11.18 -1.78
CA GLY A 19 45.15 -11.87 -0.56
C GLY A 19 44.11 -12.98 -0.80
N PRO A 20 43.32 -13.35 0.23
CA PRO A 20 42.46 -14.54 0.19
C PRO A 20 41.35 -14.52 -0.86
N ALA A 21 40.77 -13.35 -1.15
CA ALA A 21 39.71 -13.23 -2.16
C ALA A 21 40.24 -13.54 -3.56
N GLU A 22 41.43 -13.02 -3.88
CA GLU A 22 42.12 -13.24 -5.14
C GLU A 22 42.59 -14.69 -5.28
N LEU A 23 42.98 -15.33 -4.18
CA LEU A 23 43.25 -16.76 -4.16
C LEU A 23 41.98 -17.56 -4.49
N GLY A 24 40.85 -17.22 -3.88
CA GLY A 24 39.55 -17.85 -4.18
C GLY A 24 39.17 -17.70 -5.66
N ASN A 25 39.30 -16.50 -6.20
CA ASN A 25 39.04 -16.22 -7.63
C ASN A 25 39.98 -16.99 -8.55
N TYR A 26 41.28 -17.05 -8.23
CA TYR A 26 42.25 -17.81 -9.02
C TYR A 26 41.90 -19.31 -9.02
N LEU A 27 41.58 -19.88 -7.85
CA LEU A 27 41.19 -21.29 -7.75
C LEU A 27 39.90 -21.57 -8.55
N ALA A 28 38.90 -20.69 -8.46
CA ALA A 28 37.67 -20.81 -9.24
C ALA A 28 37.95 -20.78 -10.76
N GLU A 29 38.82 -19.87 -11.21
CA GLU A 29 39.26 -19.82 -12.61
C GLU A 29 39.97 -21.11 -13.03
N GLN A 30 40.85 -21.68 -12.19
CA GLN A 30 41.53 -22.93 -12.52
C GLN A 30 40.57 -24.13 -12.61
N ILE A 31 39.56 -24.21 -11.72
CA ILE A 31 38.52 -25.25 -11.79
C ILE A 31 37.68 -25.10 -13.05
N TYR A 32 37.29 -23.87 -13.40
CA TYR A 32 36.58 -23.62 -14.67
C TYR A 32 37.40 -24.04 -15.89
N LEU A 33 38.68 -23.65 -15.95
CA LEU A 33 39.57 -24.03 -17.05
C LEU A 33 39.79 -25.56 -17.11
N TYR A 34 39.81 -26.23 -15.96
CA TYR A 34 39.89 -27.68 -15.89
C TYR A 34 38.67 -28.34 -16.52
N GLY A 35 37.45 -27.94 -16.15
CA GLY A 35 36.19 -28.48 -16.68
C GLY A 35 36.01 -28.34 -18.20
N LEU A 36 36.62 -27.32 -18.82
CA LEU A 36 36.69 -27.20 -20.28
C LEU A 36 37.50 -28.32 -20.97
N THR A 37 38.32 -29.06 -20.23
CA THR A 37 39.26 -30.05 -20.76
C THR A 37 39.19 -31.42 -20.09
N ASP A 38 38.27 -31.59 -19.13
CA ASP A 38 38.21 -32.79 -18.29
C ASP A 38 37.45 -33.96 -18.96
N GLY A 39 36.79 -33.73 -20.09
CA GLY A 39 35.98 -34.75 -20.79
C GLY A 39 34.49 -34.70 -20.50
N SER A 40 34.02 -33.81 -19.61
CA SER A 40 32.60 -33.63 -19.27
C SER A 40 31.75 -32.98 -20.35
N ASN A 41 32.41 -32.35 -21.34
CA ASN A 41 31.78 -31.53 -22.37
C ASN A 41 31.04 -30.29 -21.83
N GLU A 42 31.52 -29.71 -20.70
CA GLU A 42 30.94 -28.52 -20.05
C GLU A 42 30.68 -27.35 -21.02
N GLN A 43 31.58 -27.10 -21.98
CA GLN A 43 31.43 -26.01 -22.97
C GLN A 43 30.16 -26.11 -23.84
N ASN A 44 29.59 -27.32 -23.98
CA ASN A 44 28.37 -27.59 -24.73
C ASN A 44 27.23 -28.05 -23.81
N ASP A 45 27.24 -27.60 -22.55
CA ASP A 45 26.21 -27.91 -21.56
C ASP A 45 26.06 -29.43 -21.29
N TYR A 46 27.19 -30.13 -21.25
CA TYR A 46 27.27 -31.57 -20.96
C TYR A 46 26.49 -32.47 -21.95
N ALA A 47 26.19 -31.96 -23.14
CA ALA A 47 25.40 -32.67 -24.15
C ALA A 47 26.08 -33.97 -24.60
N ASN A 48 25.26 -34.98 -24.93
CA ASN A 48 25.71 -36.25 -25.48
C ASN A 48 26.36 -36.03 -26.86
N ILE A 49 27.54 -36.62 -27.07
CA ILE A 49 28.32 -36.49 -28.30
C ILE A 49 28.03 -37.65 -29.25
N PHE A 50 27.90 -38.86 -28.71
CA PHE A 50 27.82 -40.11 -29.50
C PHE A 50 26.82 -41.15 -28.97
N TYR A 51 26.24 -40.99 -27.79
CA TYR A 51 25.17 -41.88 -27.35
C TYR A 51 23.90 -41.71 -28.19
N ASP A 52 23.42 -42.81 -28.76
CA ASP A 52 22.15 -42.90 -29.46
C ASP A 52 21.17 -43.83 -28.73
N GLN A 53 19.93 -43.37 -28.61
CA GLN A 53 18.86 -44.12 -27.96
C GLN A 53 18.30 -45.22 -28.88
N LEU A 54 18.28 -46.47 -28.38
CA LEU A 54 17.72 -47.62 -29.13
C LEU A 54 16.19 -47.76 -28.98
N ASN A 55 15.69 -47.91 -27.76
CA ASN A 55 14.27 -48.19 -27.53
C ASN A 55 13.41 -46.91 -27.61
N PRO A 56 12.23 -46.94 -28.25
CA PRO A 56 11.31 -45.80 -28.22
C PRO A 56 10.73 -45.58 -26.82
N PRO A 57 10.37 -44.35 -26.43
CA PRO A 57 9.93 -44.05 -25.07
C PRO A 57 8.68 -44.83 -24.64
N ILE A 58 8.63 -45.27 -23.37
CA ILE A 58 7.42 -45.80 -22.76
C ILE A 58 6.55 -44.66 -22.23
N ILE A 59 5.27 -44.65 -22.60
CA ILE A 59 4.30 -43.64 -22.13
C ILE A 59 3.61 -44.18 -20.89
N MET A 60 3.93 -43.65 -19.71
CA MET A 60 3.49 -44.25 -18.44
C MET A 60 1.98 -44.21 -18.22
N SER A 61 1.30 -43.21 -18.80
CA SER A 61 -0.17 -43.10 -18.77
C SER A 61 -0.89 -44.13 -19.63
N GLN A 62 -0.17 -44.89 -20.46
CA GLN A 62 -0.71 -45.97 -21.27
C GLN A 62 -0.36 -47.34 -20.67
N PRO A 63 -1.25 -48.35 -20.83
CA PRO A 63 -0.98 -49.70 -20.38
C PRO A 63 0.07 -50.40 -21.27
N GLY A 64 0.97 -51.14 -20.63
CA GLY A 64 1.92 -52.07 -21.25
C GLY A 64 3.21 -51.40 -21.72
N ASN A 65 3.99 -52.17 -22.48
CA ASN A 65 5.20 -51.75 -23.18
C ASN A 65 5.28 -52.38 -24.59
N PRO A 66 4.30 -52.14 -25.48
CA PRO A 66 4.18 -52.88 -26.74
C PRO A 66 5.22 -52.52 -27.81
N ASN A 67 5.94 -51.41 -27.63
CA ASN A 67 6.85 -50.85 -28.64
C ASN A 67 8.34 -51.04 -28.34
N ILE A 68 8.68 -51.68 -27.21
CA ILE A 68 10.08 -51.96 -26.87
C ILE A 68 10.71 -52.85 -27.96
N GLN A 69 11.92 -52.50 -28.38
CA GLN A 69 12.63 -53.20 -29.45
C GLN A 69 13.60 -54.23 -28.88
N ASP A 70 14.32 -53.87 -27.82
CA ASP A 70 15.24 -54.75 -27.10
C ASP A 70 14.98 -54.68 -25.59
N PRO A 71 14.53 -55.77 -24.95
CA PRO A 71 14.24 -55.81 -23.52
C PRO A 71 15.48 -55.80 -22.63
N ASN A 72 16.70 -55.75 -23.20
CA ASN A 72 17.94 -55.61 -22.43
C ASN A 72 18.47 -54.17 -22.39
N HIS A 73 17.96 -53.29 -23.25
CA HIS A 73 18.41 -51.90 -23.36
C HIS A 73 17.47 -50.92 -22.63
N TRP A 74 18.00 -49.78 -22.23
CA TRP A 74 17.27 -48.74 -21.53
C TRP A 74 16.20 -48.15 -22.44
N GLN A 75 15.15 -47.64 -21.82
CA GLN A 75 14.01 -47.07 -22.51
C GLN A 75 13.63 -45.79 -21.79
N PRO A 76 13.62 -44.63 -22.48
CA PRO A 76 13.18 -43.40 -21.85
C PRO A 76 11.72 -43.44 -21.47
N ILE A 77 11.36 -42.60 -20.51
CA ILE A 77 10.00 -42.50 -20.01
C ILE A 77 9.39 -41.18 -20.47
N THR A 78 8.16 -41.26 -21.00
CA THR A 78 7.32 -40.10 -21.29
C THR A 78 6.27 -39.93 -20.20
N LEU A 79 6.30 -38.78 -19.53
CA LEU A 79 5.34 -38.38 -18.49
C LEU A 79 4.46 -37.23 -18.98
N THR A 80 3.26 -37.07 -18.40
CA THR A 80 2.37 -35.93 -18.71
C THR A 80 3.02 -34.60 -18.30
N GLN A 81 3.79 -34.63 -17.21
CA GLN A 81 4.62 -33.55 -16.72
C GLN A 81 5.87 -34.18 -16.12
N SER A 82 7.04 -33.59 -16.40
CA SER A 82 8.32 -34.05 -15.86
C SER A 82 9.00 -32.93 -15.09
N ILE A 83 9.63 -33.27 -13.97
CA ILE A 83 10.52 -32.38 -13.21
C ILE A 83 11.88 -33.07 -13.05
N ASP A 84 12.95 -32.30 -12.95
CA ASP A 84 14.25 -32.83 -12.51
C ASP A 84 14.27 -33.04 -10.98
N GLN A 85 15.40 -33.54 -10.47
CA GLN A 85 15.59 -33.82 -9.04
C GLN A 85 15.51 -32.55 -8.18
N SER A 86 15.85 -31.39 -8.73
CA SER A 86 15.75 -30.08 -8.06
C SER A 86 14.38 -29.41 -8.22
N GLY A 87 13.46 -30.04 -8.96
CA GLY A 87 12.10 -29.55 -9.17
C GLY A 87 11.84 -28.66 -10.35
N ASN A 88 12.82 -28.47 -11.21
CA ASN A 88 12.64 -27.66 -12.38
C ASN A 88 11.83 -28.45 -13.42
N PRO A 89 10.83 -27.83 -14.08
CA PRO A 89 10.15 -28.46 -15.20
C PRO A 89 11.13 -28.81 -16.32
N VAL A 90 11.14 -30.07 -16.74
CA VAL A 90 11.97 -30.56 -17.86
C VAL A 90 11.11 -31.10 -18.99
N LEU A 91 11.74 -31.51 -20.10
CA LEU A 91 11.06 -32.17 -21.20
C LEU A 91 10.24 -33.36 -20.68
N SER A 92 9.05 -33.56 -21.26
CA SER A 92 8.17 -34.69 -20.94
C SER A 92 8.86 -36.04 -21.15
N THR A 93 9.87 -36.07 -22.02
CA THR A 93 10.76 -37.21 -22.29
C THR A 93 12.20 -36.70 -22.27
N PRO A 94 12.88 -36.72 -21.11
CA PRO A 94 14.27 -36.31 -21.03
C PRO A 94 15.20 -37.24 -21.82
N GLU A 95 16.31 -36.71 -22.33
CA GLU A 95 17.39 -37.48 -22.94
C GLU A 95 18.15 -38.29 -21.88
N ASN A 96 18.97 -39.26 -22.31
CA ASN A 96 19.84 -39.99 -21.39
C ASN A 96 20.88 -39.04 -20.78
N LEU A 97 20.91 -38.92 -19.46
CA LEU A 97 21.78 -38.00 -18.75
C LEU A 97 23.20 -38.53 -18.66
N SER A 98 24.11 -37.90 -19.39
CA SER A 98 25.56 -38.12 -19.36
C SER A 98 26.03 -39.58 -19.54
N PRO A 99 25.49 -40.40 -20.47
CA PRO A 99 25.96 -41.77 -20.75
C PRO A 99 27.44 -41.87 -21.14
N GLU A 100 28.12 -40.76 -21.40
CA GLU A 100 29.51 -40.69 -21.83
C GLU A 100 30.46 -40.29 -20.67
N TRP A 101 29.96 -40.21 -19.43
CA TRP A 101 30.72 -39.71 -18.27
C TRP A 101 31.98 -40.52 -17.92
N GLY A 102 32.15 -41.71 -18.49
CA GLY A 102 33.40 -42.47 -18.42
C GLY A 102 34.60 -41.76 -19.08
N GLU A 103 34.35 -40.75 -19.92
CA GLU A 103 35.41 -39.93 -20.52
C GLU A 103 35.96 -38.86 -19.58
N VAL A 104 35.26 -38.57 -18.48
CA VAL A 104 35.69 -37.56 -17.51
C VAL A 104 36.96 -37.99 -16.78
N HIS A 105 37.87 -37.05 -16.58
CA HIS A 105 39.13 -37.25 -15.85
C HIS A 105 38.86 -37.58 -14.37
N PRO A 106 39.32 -38.75 -13.86
CA PRO A 106 39.11 -39.15 -12.48
C PRO A 106 40.04 -38.44 -11.48
N PHE A 107 39.67 -38.47 -10.21
CA PHE A 107 40.45 -37.95 -9.09
C PHE A 107 41.55 -38.93 -8.65
N SER A 108 41.19 -40.20 -8.45
CA SER A 108 42.09 -41.25 -7.97
C SER A 108 42.22 -42.46 -8.90
N LEU A 109 41.29 -42.65 -9.84
CA LEU A 109 41.30 -43.78 -10.77
C LEU A 109 42.40 -43.64 -11.83
N ASP A 110 42.93 -44.77 -12.30
CA ASP A 110 43.95 -44.82 -13.34
C ASP A 110 43.52 -45.65 -14.56
N SER A 111 44.30 -45.60 -15.64
CA SER A 111 43.95 -46.25 -16.90
C SER A 111 43.95 -47.78 -16.86
N SER A 112 44.44 -48.41 -15.80
CA SER A 112 44.37 -49.86 -15.61
C SER A 112 43.02 -50.33 -15.04
N MET A 113 42.20 -49.38 -14.57
CA MET A 113 40.91 -49.65 -13.93
C MET A 113 39.73 -49.60 -14.89
N TYR A 114 39.93 -49.20 -16.15
CA TYR A 114 38.90 -49.26 -17.19
C TYR A 114 39.29 -50.17 -18.35
N ASN A 115 38.27 -50.76 -18.98
CA ASN A 115 38.36 -51.40 -20.29
C ASN A 115 37.76 -50.47 -21.35
N GLU A 116 38.34 -50.45 -22.55
CA GLU A 116 37.73 -49.79 -23.71
C GLU A 116 36.83 -50.80 -24.44
N HIS A 117 35.58 -50.42 -24.62
CA HIS A 117 34.62 -51.19 -25.42
C HIS A 117 34.04 -50.36 -26.54
N VAL A 118 33.61 -51.02 -27.63
CA VAL A 118 33.00 -50.35 -28.78
C VAL A 118 31.54 -50.74 -28.90
N ARG A 119 30.65 -49.74 -28.91
CA ARG A 119 29.21 -49.91 -29.18
C ARG A 119 28.79 -48.91 -30.25
N ASP A 120 28.08 -49.38 -31.26
CA ASP A 120 27.57 -48.59 -32.40
C ASP A 120 28.62 -47.77 -33.20
N GLY A 121 29.90 -48.06 -33.00
CA GLY A 121 31.02 -47.40 -33.69
C GLY A 121 31.84 -46.49 -32.80
N ASP A 122 31.34 -46.20 -31.59
CA ASP A 122 31.98 -45.31 -30.62
C ASP A 122 32.60 -46.09 -29.47
N THR A 123 33.64 -45.50 -28.87
CA THR A 123 34.43 -46.14 -27.80
C THR A 123 33.99 -45.60 -26.44
N TYR A 124 33.70 -46.51 -25.51
CA TYR A 124 33.39 -46.21 -24.12
C TYR A 124 34.52 -46.71 -23.22
N LYS A 125 35.03 -45.85 -22.33
CA LYS A 125 35.83 -46.27 -21.18
C LYS A 125 34.89 -46.76 -20.08
N VAL A 126 35.02 -48.02 -19.70
CA VAL A 126 34.15 -48.67 -18.70
C VAL A 126 34.99 -49.06 -17.48
N TYR A 127 34.82 -48.31 -16.39
CA TYR A 127 35.55 -48.51 -15.14
C TYR A 127 34.96 -49.65 -14.32
N PHE A 128 35.82 -50.38 -13.62
CA PHE A 128 35.45 -51.53 -12.77
C PHE A 128 34.59 -52.59 -13.48
N ASP A 129 34.87 -52.78 -14.78
CA ASP A 129 34.15 -53.70 -15.66
C ASP A 129 34.46 -55.18 -15.35
N THR A 130 33.91 -55.65 -14.23
CA THR A 130 34.19 -56.96 -13.64
C THR A 130 32.95 -57.83 -13.47
N VAL A 131 31.76 -57.20 -13.48
CA VAL A 131 30.46 -57.86 -13.37
C VAL A 131 29.55 -57.35 -14.48
N TYR A 132 28.76 -58.26 -15.07
CA TYR A 132 27.81 -57.97 -16.14
C TYR A 132 26.38 -57.88 -15.60
N PRO A 133 25.51 -57.07 -16.21
CA PRO A 133 24.09 -57.07 -15.86
C PRO A 133 23.44 -58.42 -16.20
N ALA A 134 22.29 -58.69 -15.60
CA ALA A 134 21.50 -59.88 -15.93
C ALA A 134 20.78 -59.64 -17.25
N TYR A 135 21.02 -60.43 -18.30
CA TYR A 135 20.30 -60.28 -19.57
C TYR A 135 19.15 -61.29 -19.70
N LEU A 136 18.07 -60.88 -20.37
CA LEU A 136 17.02 -61.76 -20.83
C LEU A 136 17.50 -62.49 -22.08
N ASP A 137 17.75 -63.79 -21.95
CA ASP A 137 17.94 -64.68 -23.09
C ASP A 137 16.58 -65.07 -23.67
N LEU A 138 16.28 -64.58 -24.88
CA LEU A 138 15.00 -64.84 -25.55
C LEU A 138 14.77 -66.32 -25.90
N SER A 139 15.81 -67.15 -25.82
CA SER A 139 15.73 -68.60 -26.00
C SER A 139 15.57 -69.38 -24.69
N ASP A 140 15.71 -68.72 -23.54
CA ASP A 140 15.57 -69.32 -22.22
C ASP A 140 14.08 -69.41 -21.81
N SER A 141 13.61 -70.64 -21.59
CA SER A 141 12.26 -70.91 -21.09
C SER A 141 12.17 -71.03 -19.56
N SER A 142 13.27 -70.79 -18.84
CA SER A 142 13.32 -70.87 -17.38
C SER A 142 12.44 -69.80 -16.75
N SER A 143 11.77 -70.12 -15.63
CA SER A 143 10.86 -69.18 -14.96
C SER A 143 11.60 -68.43 -13.84
N TRP A 144 11.53 -68.91 -12.59
CA TRP A 144 12.20 -68.29 -11.43
C TRP A 144 13.70 -68.53 -11.39
N GLU A 145 14.17 -69.53 -12.15
CA GLU A 145 15.56 -69.92 -12.33
C GLU A 145 16.30 -68.97 -13.27
N SER A 146 15.55 -68.17 -14.05
CA SER A 146 16.10 -67.09 -14.84
C SER A 146 16.45 -65.91 -13.93
N PHE A 147 17.73 -65.61 -13.80
CA PHE A 147 18.19 -64.53 -12.93
C PHE A 147 17.59 -63.18 -13.34
N TYR A 148 17.48 -62.89 -14.64
CA TYR A 148 16.82 -61.67 -15.15
C TYR A 148 15.39 -61.52 -14.61
N LYS A 149 14.60 -62.60 -14.70
CA LYS A 149 13.17 -62.58 -14.33
C LYS A 149 13.01 -62.47 -12.82
N TRP A 150 13.77 -63.27 -12.06
CA TRP A 150 13.75 -63.18 -10.60
C TRP A 150 14.13 -61.77 -10.13
N ASN A 151 15.21 -61.24 -10.67
CA ASN A 151 15.81 -59.96 -10.33
C ASN A 151 14.84 -58.78 -10.55
N HIS A 152 14.25 -58.67 -11.74
CA HIS A 152 13.29 -57.59 -12.01
C HIS A 152 11.96 -57.79 -11.28
N THR A 153 11.49 -59.02 -11.16
CA THR A 153 10.17 -59.28 -10.57
C THR A 153 10.15 -59.01 -9.06
N LEU A 154 11.30 -59.21 -8.37
CA LEU A 154 11.44 -58.98 -6.93
C LEU A 154 10.96 -57.60 -6.48
N VAL A 155 11.24 -56.53 -7.24
CA VAL A 155 10.88 -55.18 -6.79
C VAL A 155 9.37 -54.96 -6.75
N SER A 156 8.60 -55.58 -7.67
CA SER A 156 7.14 -55.53 -7.62
C SER A 156 6.56 -56.26 -6.41
N VAL A 157 7.22 -57.35 -5.99
CA VAL A 157 6.86 -58.14 -4.80
C VAL A 157 7.16 -57.35 -3.54
N TRP A 158 8.33 -56.71 -3.45
CA TRP A 158 8.71 -55.89 -2.30
C TRP A 158 7.81 -54.66 -2.11
N GLN A 159 7.27 -54.10 -3.18
CA GLN A 159 6.28 -53.03 -3.09
C GLN A 159 4.95 -53.44 -2.43
N SER A 160 4.68 -54.74 -2.28
CA SER A 160 3.55 -55.20 -1.46
C SER A 160 3.70 -54.87 0.03
N HIS A 161 4.91 -54.47 0.47
CA HIS A 161 5.19 -54.09 1.86
C HIS A 161 4.91 -52.62 2.17
N LEU A 162 4.54 -51.80 1.17
CA LEU A 162 4.38 -50.36 1.32
C LEU A 162 3.08 -49.95 2.05
N ASP A 163 2.21 -50.89 2.41
CA ASP A 163 0.97 -50.58 3.12
C ASP A 163 1.19 -50.59 4.65
N PRO A 164 1.04 -49.46 5.35
CA PRO A 164 1.20 -49.41 6.81
C PRO A 164 0.12 -50.20 7.56
N THR A 165 -0.96 -50.62 6.88
CA THR A 165 -2.09 -51.32 7.48
C THR A 165 -2.05 -52.84 7.30
N ASP A 166 -1.00 -53.38 6.69
CA ASP A 166 -0.86 -54.83 6.45
C ASP A 166 -0.64 -55.67 7.72
N GLY A 167 -0.47 -55.01 8.87
CA GLY A 167 -0.37 -55.62 10.19
C GLY A 167 1.01 -56.16 10.55
N VAL A 168 2.03 -55.96 9.71
CA VAL A 168 3.40 -56.41 9.97
C VAL A 168 4.22 -55.28 10.61
N MET A 169 4.85 -55.60 11.74
CA MET A 169 5.68 -54.68 12.51
C MET A 169 7.14 -55.15 12.50
N TRP A 170 8.09 -54.23 12.29
CA TRP A 170 9.52 -54.50 12.33
C TRP A 170 10.21 -53.74 13.46
N ASP A 171 11.21 -54.36 14.06
CA ASP A 171 12.20 -53.64 14.86
C ASP A 171 13.24 -53.04 13.90
N ILE A 172 13.21 -51.73 13.73
CA ILE A 172 14.10 -51.02 12.81
C ILE A 172 15.32 -50.39 13.51
N SER A 173 15.53 -50.70 14.79
CA SER A 173 16.70 -50.22 15.53
C SER A 173 17.99 -50.86 15.01
N PRO A 174 19.17 -50.26 15.28
CA PRO A 174 20.45 -50.88 14.96
C PRO A 174 20.67 -52.21 15.69
N GLY A 175 19.86 -52.52 16.71
CA GLY A 175 19.83 -53.81 17.39
C GLY A 175 19.39 -54.99 16.50
N SER A 176 18.62 -54.70 15.45
CA SER A 176 17.93 -55.71 14.62
C SER A 176 18.21 -55.58 13.12
N ILE A 177 18.63 -54.40 12.63
CA ILE A 177 18.95 -54.14 11.21
C ILE A 177 20.41 -53.67 11.07
N GLY A 178 21.07 -54.07 9.97
CA GLY A 178 22.45 -53.71 9.65
C GLY A 178 23.45 -54.83 9.95
N ASN A 179 24.74 -54.53 9.98
CA ASN A 179 25.84 -55.47 10.25
C ASN A 179 25.94 -56.62 9.24
N ASN A 180 25.81 -56.31 7.95
CA ASN A 180 26.02 -57.29 6.88
C ASN A 180 27.46 -57.79 6.84
N SER A 181 27.63 -59.12 6.79
CA SER A 181 28.95 -59.78 6.84
C SER A 181 29.48 -60.28 5.50
N TRP A 182 28.64 -60.29 4.47
CA TRP A 182 29.00 -60.78 3.14
C TRP A 182 28.08 -60.16 2.08
N TYR A 183 28.53 -60.14 0.82
CA TYR A 183 27.73 -59.73 -0.34
C TYR A 183 27.81 -60.79 -1.45
N PRO A 184 26.78 -60.94 -2.29
CA PRO A 184 26.80 -61.85 -3.44
C PRO A 184 27.98 -61.59 -4.39
N SER A 185 28.67 -62.67 -4.76
CA SER A 185 29.76 -62.64 -5.75
C SER A 185 29.36 -63.21 -7.12
N ASP A 186 28.21 -63.89 -7.19
CA ASP A 186 27.64 -64.43 -8.42
C ASP A 186 26.11 -64.51 -8.32
N SER A 187 25.43 -64.72 -9.45
CA SER A 187 23.96 -64.70 -9.56
C SER A 187 23.24 -65.73 -8.69
N SER A 188 23.89 -66.85 -8.33
CA SER A 188 23.26 -67.91 -7.51
C SER A 188 23.12 -67.52 -6.04
N GLN A 189 23.87 -66.52 -5.59
CA GLN A 189 23.91 -66.11 -4.18
C GLN A 189 22.88 -65.02 -3.84
N TYR A 190 22.33 -64.33 -4.84
CA TYR A 190 21.39 -63.22 -4.62
C TYR A 190 20.13 -63.62 -3.87
N ALA A 191 19.56 -64.79 -4.18
CA ALA A 191 18.37 -65.28 -3.49
C ALA A 191 18.62 -65.68 -2.02
N ALA A 192 19.89 -65.88 -1.62
CA ALA A 192 20.27 -66.08 -0.22
C ALA A 192 20.54 -64.77 0.52
N PHE A 193 20.75 -63.67 -0.22
CA PHE A 193 20.96 -62.34 0.34
C PHE A 193 19.65 -61.56 0.44
N TYR A 194 18.87 -61.45 -0.64
CA TYR A 194 17.58 -60.76 -0.65
C TYR A 194 16.42 -61.75 -0.47
N ASP A 195 15.64 -61.59 0.60
CA ASP A 195 14.40 -62.38 0.78
C ASP A 195 13.33 -61.87 -0.18
N LEU A 196 12.98 -62.69 -1.17
CA LEU A 196 12.00 -62.37 -2.21
C LEU A 196 10.64 -61.93 -1.64
N THR A 197 10.17 -62.54 -0.55
CA THR A 197 8.79 -62.37 -0.07
C THR A 197 8.68 -61.53 1.19
N ASN A 198 9.65 -61.64 2.10
CA ASN A 198 9.62 -60.92 3.37
C ASN A 198 10.42 -59.61 3.32
N GLY A 199 11.23 -59.40 2.29
CA GLY A 199 12.04 -58.19 2.12
C GLY A 199 13.27 -58.18 3.02
N GLY A 200 14.15 -57.20 2.76
CA GLY A 200 15.37 -56.99 3.53
C GLY A 200 16.55 -57.84 3.06
N ASP A 201 17.63 -57.78 3.85
CA ASP A 201 18.91 -58.44 3.64
C ASP A 201 19.28 -59.31 4.89
N PRO A 202 20.41 -60.06 4.90
CA PRO A 202 20.73 -60.97 5.98
C PRO A 202 21.37 -60.28 7.20
N GLY A 203 21.31 -58.96 7.29
CA GLY A 203 21.87 -58.18 8.39
C GLY A 203 21.27 -58.57 9.74
N THR A 204 22.12 -58.77 10.75
CA THR A 204 21.69 -59.20 12.08
C THR A 204 21.63 -58.06 13.11
N GLY A 205 22.04 -56.86 12.73
CA GLY A 205 22.21 -55.73 13.65
C GLY A 205 23.33 -55.93 14.69
N TYR A 206 23.35 -55.02 15.67
CA TYR A 206 24.29 -54.92 16.77
C TYR A 206 23.52 -54.98 18.09
N THR A 207 23.52 -56.10 18.81
CA THR A 207 22.79 -56.18 20.09
C THR A 207 23.26 -55.15 21.13
N ILE A 208 24.50 -54.68 21.02
CA ILE A 208 25.12 -53.68 21.89
C ILE A 208 25.72 -52.58 21.02
N ASN A 209 25.52 -51.32 21.40
CA ASN A 209 26.19 -50.18 20.78
C ASN A 209 27.71 -50.32 20.96
N PRO A 210 28.49 -50.41 19.86
CA PRO A 210 29.91 -50.73 19.90
C PRO A 210 30.78 -49.59 20.47
N VAL A 211 30.25 -48.37 20.54
CA VAL A 211 30.95 -47.20 21.08
C VAL A 211 30.65 -47.01 22.57
N THR A 212 29.37 -47.13 22.98
CA THR A 212 28.95 -46.86 24.37
C THR A 212 28.89 -48.11 25.26
N GLY A 213 28.81 -49.30 24.68
CA GLY A 213 28.64 -50.57 25.40
C GLY A 213 27.23 -50.82 25.94
N ILE A 214 26.24 -50.01 25.56
CA ILE A 214 24.84 -50.11 26.01
C ILE A 214 23.98 -50.78 24.91
N PRO A 215 23.02 -51.66 25.23
CA PRO A 215 22.09 -52.21 24.24
C PRO A 215 21.27 -51.14 23.52
N TYR A 216 21.04 -51.28 22.21
CA TYR A 216 20.07 -50.42 21.51
C TYR A 216 18.65 -50.73 22.00
N LEU A 217 17.82 -49.70 22.07
CA LEU A 217 16.40 -49.85 22.37
C LEU A 217 15.66 -50.31 21.11
N PRO A 218 14.85 -51.39 21.18
CA PRO A 218 14.03 -51.80 20.05
C PRO A 218 13.07 -50.70 19.58
N GLN A 219 12.90 -50.59 18.27
CA GLN A 219 12.04 -49.61 17.63
C GLN A 219 11.01 -50.32 16.75
N ILE A 220 9.88 -50.68 17.35
CA ILE A 220 8.83 -51.46 16.68
C ILE A 220 7.89 -50.53 15.90
N VAL A 221 7.92 -50.60 14.57
CA VAL A 221 7.11 -49.74 13.67
C VAL A 221 6.42 -50.54 12.57
N PRO A 222 5.34 -50.03 11.95
CA PRO A 222 4.73 -50.67 10.77
C PRO A 222 5.75 -50.76 9.63
N ARG A 223 5.88 -51.92 8.99
CA ARG A 223 6.85 -52.09 7.90
C ARG A 223 6.56 -51.17 6.71
N GLY A 224 5.28 -50.89 6.43
CA GLY A 224 4.87 -49.98 5.36
C GLY A 224 5.28 -48.53 5.61
N ASP A 225 5.34 -48.09 6.86
CA ASP A 225 5.89 -46.77 7.17
C ASP A 225 7.41 -46.75 6.99
N TYR A 226 8.12 -47.76 7.51
CA TYR A 226 9.58 -47.84 7.35
C TYR A 226 10.01 -47.89 5.88
N THR A 227 9.41 -48.76 5.07
CA THR A 227 9.82 -48.96 3.68
C THR A 227 9.53 -47.74 2.80
N ARG A 228 8.41 -47.03 3.03
CA ARG A 228 8.09 -45.77 2.34
C ARG A 228 9.01 -44.63 2.77
N VAL A 229 9.24 -44.47 4.09
CA VAL A 229 10.17 -43.46 4.63
C VAL A 229 11.58 -43.72 4.11
N LEU A 230 12.03 -44.97 4.08
CA LEU A 230 13.34 -45.33 3.59
C LEU A 230 13.47 -45.03 2.08
N ALA A 231 12.44 -45.36 1.28
CA ALA A 231 12.39 -45.06 -0.15
C ALA A 231 12.50 -43.55 -0.42
N GLU A 232 11.76 -42.71 0.31
CA GLU A 232 11.77 -41.25 0.14
C GLU A 232 13.01 -40.57 0.76
N PHE A 233 13.51 -41.02 1.91
CA PHE A 233 14.68 -40.41 2.56
C PHE A 233 15.93 -40.46 1.71
N TRP A 234 16.15 -41.59 1.05
CA TRP A 234 17.23 -41.75 0.11
C TRP A 234 16.82 -41.35 -1.32
N ALA A 235 15.57 -40.90 -1.54
CA ALA A 235 15.16 -40.34 -2.82
C ALA A 235 15.61 -38.89 -2.92
N ASP A 236 16.13 -38.52 -4.09
CA ASP A 236 16.60 -37.18 -4.39
C ASP A 236 15.39 -36.33 -4.83
N GLY A 237 14.53 -35.99 -3.88
CA GLY A 237 13.35 -35.15 -4.10
C GLY A 237 13.64 -33.64 -4.06
N LEU A 238 12.63 -32.84 -4.37
CA LEU A 238 12.64 -31.37 -4.44
C LEU A 238 13.37 -30.64 -3.29
N ASP A 239 13.24 -31.19 -2.08
CA ASP A 239 13.73 -30.60 -0.84
C ASP A 239 14.93 -31.37 -0.26
N SER A 240 15.58 -32.21 -1.07
CA SER A 240 16.70 -33.09 -0.71
C SER A 240 17.89 -32.87 -1.66
N GLU A 241 19.09 -33.10 -1.14
CA GLU A 241 20.31 -33.10 -1.95
C GLU A 241 20.33 -34.28 -2.93
N THR A 242 21.07 -34.15 -4.03
CA THR A 242 21.39 -35.30 -4.91
C THR A 242 22.18 -36.38 -4.13
N PRO A 243 22.31 -37.62 -4.62
CA PRO A 243 22.88 -38.71 -3.82
C PRO A 243 24.28 -38.41 -3.24
N PRO A 244 25.20 -37.77 -4.00
CA PRO A 244 26.47 -37.29 -3.45
C PRO A 244 26.29 -36.29 -2.30
N GLY A 245 25.41 -35.30 -2.46
CA GLY A 245 25.15 -34.24 -1.49
C GLY A 245 24.63 -34.76 -0.16
N HIS A 246 23.82 -35.82 -0.17
CA HIS A 246 23.30 -36.45 1.05
C HIS A 246 24.42 -36.91 2.01
N TRP A 247 25.57 -37.33 1.47
CA TRP A 247 26.71 -37.74 2.27
C TRP A 247 27.53 -36.57 2.81
N PHE A 248 27.46 -35.39 2.18
CA PHE A 248 28.01 -34.17 2.76
C PHE A 248 27.16 -33.70 3.95
N GLU A 249 25.84 -33.80 3.88
CA GLU A 249 24.96 -33.51 5.02
C GLU A 249 25.19 -34.50 6.18
N ILE A 250 25.39 -35.79 5.88
CA ILE A 250 25.82 -36.77 6.89
C ILE A 250 27.17 -36.38 7.49
N TYR A 251 28.13 -35.93 6.68
CA TYR A 251 29.41 -35.42 7.17
C TYR A 251 29.21 -34.24 8.13
N HIS A 252 28.42 -33.23 7.76
CA HIS A 252 28.15 -32.06 8.61
C HIS A 252 27.46 -32.48 9.91
N TYR A 253 26.44 -33.34 9.82
CA TYR A 253 25.77 -33.93 10.98
C TYR A 253 26.75 -34.62 11.93
N VAL A 254 27.72 -35.38 11.40
CA VAL A 254 28.76 -36.07 12.16
C VAL A 254 29.73 -35.08 12.79
N SER A 255 30.24 -34.11 12.02
CA SER A 255 31.28 -33.16 12.48
C SER A 255 30.77 -32.16 13.51
N ASP A 256 29.46 -31.91 13.53
CA ASP A 256 28.79 -31.00 14.44
C ASP A 256 28.35 -31.66 15.75
N GLN A 257 28.48 -33.00 15.86
CA GLN A 257 28.19 -33.68 17.12
C GLN A 257 29.15 -33.19 18.22
N PRO A 258 28.67 -32.87 19.44
CA PRO A 258 29.52 -32.38 20.53
C PRO A 258 30.68 -33.31 20.94
N GLY A 259 30.56 -34.61 20.64
CA GLY A 259 31.58 -35.61 20.93
C GLY A 259 32.56 -35.88 19.78
N PHE A 260 32.45 -35.17 18.66
CA PHE A 260 33.33 -35.36 17.51
C PHE A 260 34.67 -34.65 17.71
N GLU A 261 35.77 -35.41 17.71
CA GLU A 261 37.12 -34.87 17.73
C GLU A 261 37.65 -34.77 16.29
N ARG A 262 38.00 -33.56 15.85
CA ARG A 262 38.58 -33.27 14.50
C ARG A 262 40.03 -33.76 14.38
N LYS A 263 40.21 -35.07 14.49
CA LYS A 263 41.48 -35.78 14.31
C LYS A 263 41.42 -36.52 12.98
N TRP A 264 42.35 -36.23 12.07
CA TRP A 264 42.39 -36.92 10.79
C TRP A 264 42.64 -38.42 11.03
N GLN A 265 41.77 -39.27 10.48
CA GLN A 265 41.78 -40.71 10.75
C GLN A 265 41.53 -41.11 12.21
N GLY A 266 40.98 -40.21 13.02
CA GLY A 266 40.83 -40.42 14.46
C GLY A 266 42.16 -40.47 15.24
N LEU A 267 43.28 -40.16 14.57
CA LEU A 267 44.64 -40.23 15.11
C LEU A 267 45.27 -38.83 15.15
N GLY A 268 46.38 -38.70 15.89
CA GLY A 268 47.18 -37.48 15.90
C GLY A 268 46.57 -36.30 16.69
N PRO A 269 47.07 -35.08 16.47
CA PRO A 269 46.58 -33.88 17.15
C PRO A 269 45.19 -33.47 16.64
N LEU A 270 44.48 -32.68 17.45
CA LEU A 270 43.26 -32.00 17.01
C LEU A 270 43.63 -30.97 15.93
N LEU A 271 42.98 -31.03 14.77
CA LEU A 271 43.14 -30.06 13.70
C LEU A 271 42.24 -28.85 13.90
N ASP A 272 42.64 -27.71 13.33
CA ASP A 272 41.75 -26.57 13.17
C ASP A 272 40.50 -26.96 12.37
N THR A 273 39.36 -26.35 12.68
CA THR A 273 38.08 -26.64 12.02
C THR A 273 38.18 -26.49 10.51
N LEU A 274 38.77 -25.40 10.01
CA LEU A 274 38.88 -25.13 8.58
C LEU A 274 39.81 -26.15 7.91
N GLU A 275 40.93 -26.52 8.56
CA GLU A 275 41.84 -27.51 8.02
C GLU A 275 41.17 -28.88 7.88
N PHE A 276 40.48 -29.34 8.93
CA PHE A 276 39.77 -30.62 8.91
C PHE A 276 38.66 -30.62 7.84
N ASP A 277 37.88 -29.55 7.77
CA ASP A 277 36.79 -29.42 6.80
C ASP A 277 37.30 -29.43 5.36
N VAL A 278 38.38 -28.69 5.06
CA VAL A 278 38.99 -28.70 3.71
C VAL A 278 39.48 -30.10 3.34
N LYS A 279 40.14 -30.81 4.27
CA LYS A 279 40.62 -32.19 4.03
C LYS A 279 39.46 -33.16 3.80
N ALA A 280 38.44 -33.11 4.65
CA ALA A 280 37.27 -33.98 4.56
C ALA A 280 36.46 -33.71 3.27
N GLN A 281 36.21 -32.45 2.94
CA GLN A 281 35.48 -32.03 1.75
C GLN A 281 36.21 -32.42 0.46
N LEU A 282 37.52 -32.19 0.36
CA LEU A 282 38.31 -32.61 -0.80
C LEU A 282 38.27 -34.13 -0.97
N THR A 283 38.43 -34.86 0.13
CA THR A 283 38.44 -36.33 0.11
C THR A 283 37.08 -36.88 -0.30
N LEU A 284 36.01 -36.43 0.34
CA LEU A 284 34.65 -36.89 0.05
C LEU A 284 34.21 -36.47 -1.36
N GLY A 285 34.52 -35.24 -1.79
CA GLY A 285 34.25 -34.76 -3.16
C GLY A 285 34.99 -35.55 -4.23
N GLY A 286 36.28 -35.84 -4.02
CA GLY A 286 37.05 -36.72 -4.89
C GLY A 286 36.47 -38.13 -4.96
N THR A 287 36.05 -38.69 -3.83
CA THR A 287 35.35 -39.98 -3.76
C THR A 287 34.04 -39.96 -4.57
N MET A 288 33.22 -38.90 -4.40
CA MET A 288 31.95 -38.78 -5.12
C MET A 288 32.18 -38.64 -6.63
N HIS A 289 33.19 -37.88 -7.04
CA HIS A 289 33.56 -37.74 -8.45
C HIS A 289 33.91 -39.09 -9.10
N ASP A 290 34.77 -39.88 -8.46
CA ASP A 290 35.17 -41.19 -8.98
C ASP A 290 34.02 -42.22 -8.97
N ALA A 291 33.13 -42.14 -7.96
CA ALA A 291 31.92 -42.95 -7.92
C ALA A 291 30.97 -42.62 -9.07
N ALA A 292 30.83 -41.35 -9.44
CA ALA A 292 30.03 -40.92 -10.59
C ALA A 292 30.61 -41.47 -11.91
N ILE A 293 31.91 -41.26 -12.15
CA ILE A 293 32.60 -41.78 -13.35
C ILE A 293 32.41 -43.29 -13.47
N SER A 294 32.62 -44.01 -12.37
CA SER A 294 32.51 -45.47 -12.36
C SER A 294 31.09 -45.95 -12.67
N ALA A 295 30.09 -45.42 -11.95
CA ALA A 295 28.70 -45.81 -12.16
C ALA A 295 28.18 -45.41 -13.56
N TRP A 296 28.45 -44.18 -14.02
CA TRP A 296 27.97 -43.71 -15.32
C TRP A 296 28.71 -44.36 -16.49
N SER A 297 29.97 -44.76 -16.34
CA SER A 297 30.66 -45.52 -17.39
C SER A 297 29.99 -46.87 -17.66
N LEU A 298 29.55 -47.56 -16.61
CA LEU A 298 28.80 -48.81 -16.71
C LEU A 298 27.40 -48.57 -17.28
N LYS A 299 26.69 -47.55 -16.78
CA LYS A 299 25.34 -47.18 -17.27
C LYS A 299 25.37 -46.83 -18.76
N GLY A 300 26.36 -46.04 -19.15
CA GLY A 300 26.59 -45.61 -20.51
C GLY A 300 26.75 -46.78 -21.46
N TYR A 301 27.71 -47.67 -21.19
CA TYR A 301 28.06 -48.78 -22.07
C TYR A 301 27.07 -49.95 -22.03
N TYR A 302 26.58 -50.33 -20.86
CA TYR A 302 25.63 -51.45 -20.76
C TYR A 302 24.20 -51.05 -21.13
N ASP A 303 23.87 -49.75 -21.01
CA ASP A 303 22.55 -49.18 -21.30
C ASP A 303 21.42 -50.06 -20.75
N TYR A 304 21.58 -50.56 -19.53
CA TYR A 304 20.72 -51.61 -19.02
C TYR A 304 19.31 -51.13 -18.65
N ILE A 305 18.32 -51.98 -18.92
CA ILE A 305 16.89 -51.70 -18.74
C ILE A 305 16.48 -51.42 -17.27
N ARG A 306 15.43 -50.62 -17.08
CA ARG A 306 14.80 -50.34 -15.77
C ARG A 306 13.66 -51.33 -15.46
N PRO A 307 13.33 -51.59 -14.17
CA PRO A 307 12.26 -52.51 -13.78
C PRO A 307 10.90 -52.24 -14.41
N VAL A 308 10.50 -50.96 -14.55
CA VAL A 308 9.20 -50.61 -15.14
C VAL A 308 9.05 -51.09 -16.59
N SER A 309 10.09 -50.91 -17.40
CA SER A 309 10.10 -51.37 -18.78
C SER A 309 10.16 -52.89 -18.87
N ALA A 310 10.99 -53.53 -18.03
CA ALA A 310 11.17 -54.98 -17.98
C ALA A 310 9.91 -55.72 -17.51
N ILE A 311 9.29 -55.29 -16.41
CA ILE A 311 8.09 -55.89 -15.83
C ILE A 311 6.91 -55.75 -16.78
N ARG A 312 6.68 -54.55 -17.35
CA ARG A 312 5.59 -54.33 -18.30
C ARG A 312 5.78 -55.14 -19.58
N TYR A 313 7.02 -55.25 -20.08
CA TYR A 313 7.33 -56.11 -21.23
C TYR A 313 7.03 -57.60 -20.94
N MET A 314 7.54 -58.13 -19.82
CA MET A 314 7.29 -59.52 -19.44
C MET A 314 5.80 -59.80 -19.21
N ALA A 315 5.07 -58.86 -18.61
CA ALA A 315 3.63 -58.98 -18.36
C ALA A 315 2.79 -58.96 -19.65
N ASP A 316 3.15 -58.13 -20.64
CA ASP A 316 2.47 -58.08 -21.95
C ASP A 316 2.59 -59.41 -22.71
N LEU A 317 3.68 -60.14 -22.50
CA LEU A 317 3.87 -61.48 -23.08
C LEU A 317 3.04 -62.56 -22.37
N GLY A 318 2.61 -62.33 -21.12
CA GLY A 318 1.91 -63.30 -20.29
C GLY A 318 2.82 -63.92 -19.22
N GLN A 319 2.69 -65.22 -18.94
CA GLN A 319 3.39 -65.88 -17.84
C GLN A 319 4.34 -67.01 -18.27
N SER A 320 5.41 -67.23 -17.51
CA SER A 320 6.42 -68.25 -17.83
C SER A 320 6.45 -69.49 -16.91
N SER A 321 5.59 -69.58 -15.90
CA SER A 321 5.65 -70.65 -14.88
C SER A 321 4.92 -71.94 -15.25
N ASP A 322 3.80 -71.88 -15.97
CA ASP A 322 3.00 -73.05 -16.32
C ASP A 322 2.72 -73.14 -17.83
N THR A 323 3.44 -74.02 -18.51
CA THR A 323 3.28 -74.28 -19.96
C THR A 323 1.88 -74.73 -20.39
N THR A 324 1.04 -75.16 -19.44
CA THR A 324 -0.31 -75.67 -19.70
C THR A 324 -1.41 -74.67 -19.39
N ALA A 325 -1.09 -73.57 -18.68
CA ALA A 325 -2.03 -72.51 -18.37
C ALA A 325 -2.20 -71.52 -19.54
N ILE A 326 -3.26 -70.72 -19.48
CA ILE A 326 -3.49 -69.65 -20.47
C ILE A 326 -2.36 -68.62 -20.43
N SER A 327 -2.17 -67.91 -21.54
CA SER A 327 -1.18 -66.83 -21.68
C SER A 327 0.25 -67.27 -21.35
N TYR A 328 0.61 -68.54 -21.56
CA TYR A 328 2.00 -68.97 -21.43
C TYR A 328 2.88 -68.36 -22.51
N HIS A 329 4.01 -67.79 -22.10
CA HIS A 329 5.09 -67.38 -22.97
C HIS A 329 6.44 -67.63 -22.27
N PRO A 330 7.45 -68.21 -22.94
CA PRO A 330 8.73 -68.52 -22.31
C PRO A 330 9.42 -67.27 -21.74
N ASN A 331 9.26 -66.11 -22.36
CA ASN A 331 9.80 -64.83 -21.87
C ASN A 331 8.80 -63.99 -21.04
N GLY A 332 7.66 -64.59 -20.65
CA GLY A 332 6.68 -63.95 -19.79
C GLY A 332 7.16 -63.79 -18.34
N ILE A 333 6.35 -63.13 -17.51
CA ILE A 333 6.65 -62.93 -16.09
C ILE A 333 6.39 -64.22 -15.28
N PRO A 334 7.24 -64.58 -14.31
CA PRO A 334 7.04 -65.77 -13.51
C PRO A 334 5.88 -65.57 -12.52
N LEU A 335 4.96 -66.54 -12.42
CA LEU A 335 3.87 -66.54 -11.44
C LEU A 335 4.38 -66.84 -10.03
N LEU A 336 3.82 -66.16 -9.04
CA LEU A 336 4.04 -66.37 -7.61
C LEU A 336 2.70 -66.22 -6.88
N PRO A 337 2.10 -67.31 -6.37
CA PRO A 337 0.80 -67.25 -5.70
C PRO A 337 0.74 -66.18 -4.60
N GLY A 338 -0.31 -65.37 -4.59
CA GLY A 338 -0.47 -64.25 -3.65
C GLY A 338 0.26 -62.97 -4.04
N PHE A 339 1.08 -62.97 -5.10
CA PHE A 339 1.82 -61.80 -5.57
C PHE A 339 1.67 -61.54 -7.06
N ILE A 340 1.73 -62.59 -7.90
CA ILE A 340 1.72 -62.49 -9.36
C ILE A 340 0.87 -63.62 -9.91
N GLU A 341 -0.26 -63.27 -10.50
CA GLU A 341 -1.29 -64.22 -10.89
C GLU A 341 -1.91 -63.87 -12.24
N ILE A 342 -2.54 -64.86 -12.87
CA ILE A 342 -3.36 -64.67 -14.06
C ILE A 342 -4.77 -64.26 -13.63
N ILE A 343 -5.31 -63.22 -14.24
CA ILE A 343 -6.71 -62.80 -14.02
C ILE A 343 -7.65 -63.88 -14.54
N GLN A 344 -8.49 -64.41 -13.65
CA GLN A 344 -9.47 -65.44 -13.94
C GLN A 344 -10.86 -64.83 -14.19
N VAL A 345 -11.77 -65.61 -14.78
CA VAL A 345 -13.18 -65.23 -14.86
C VAL A 345 -13.76 -65.06 -13.46
N GLY A 346 -14.38 -63.91 -13.18
CA GLY A 346 -14.95 -63.57 -11.88
C GLY A 346 -13.98 -62.86 -10.93
N ASP A 347 -12.75 -62.61 -11.34
CA ASP A 347 -11.82 -61.71 -10.65
C ASP A 347 -12.34 -60.25 -10.68
N SER A 348 -12.08 -59.45 -9.64
CA SER A 348 -12.47 -58.04 -9.60
C SER A 348 -11.81 -57.23 -10.72
N LEU A 349 -10.63 -57.65 -11.17
CA LEU A 349 -9.90 -57.02 -12.28
C LEU A 349 -10.28 -57.56 -13.65
N ALA A 350 -11.16 -58.57 -13.75
CA ALA A 350 -11.56 -59.17 -15.03
C ALA A 350 -12.16 -58.15 -16.01
N GLY A 351 -12.73 -57.06 -15.50
CA GLY A 351 -13.44 -56.05 -16.28
C GLY A 351 -14.90 -56.43 -16.52
N GLN A 352 -15.71 -55.47 -17.01
CA GLN A 352 -17.16 -55.65 -17.14
C GLN A 352 -17.53 -56.76 -18.14
N TRP A 353 -16.65 -57.02 -19.10
CA TRP A 353 -16.82 -57.96 -20.20
C TRP A 353 -15.76 -59.07 -20.20
N ASN A 354 -15.08 -59.29 -19.07
CA ASN A 354 -13.92 -60.19 -18.96
C ASN A 354 -12.75 -59.81 -19.89
N GLU A 355 -12.63 -58.54 -20.27
CA GLU A 355 -11.63 -58.02 -21.21
C GLU A 355 -10.17 -58.16 -20.71
N ASN A 356 -9.98 -58.31 -19.40
CA ASN A 356 -8.65 -58.51 -18.80
C ASN A 356 -8.37 -59.97 -18.42
N VAL A 357 -9.31 -60.90 -18.63
CA VAL A 357 -9.08 -62.32 -18.32
C VAL A 357 -7.94 -62.86 -19.15
N GLY A 358 -6.98 -63.54 -18.50
CA GLY A 358 -5.75 -64.03 -19.11
C GLY A 358 -4.58 -63.04 -19.06
N LYS A 359 -4.80 -61.77 -18.68
CA LYS A 359 -3.71 -60.84 -18.37
C LYS A 359 -3.10 -61.14 -16.99
N ILE A 360 -1.95 -60.55 -16.72
CA ILE A 360 -1.25 -60.65 -15.44
C ILE A 360 -1.73 -59.55 -14.48
N LYS A 361 -1.94 -59.93 -13.21
CA LYS A 361 -2.13 -59.00 -12.09
C LYS A 361 -0.99 -59.13 -11.08
N LEU A 362 -0.65 -58.01 -10.44
CA LEU A 362 0.36 -57.90 -9.40
C LEU A 362 -0.30 -57.44 -8.09
N PHE A 363 0.05 -58.05 -6.96
CA PHE A 363 -0.31 -57.57 -5.63
C PHE A 363 0.82 -56.67 -5.12
N THR A 364 0.60 -55.35 -5.22
CA THR A 364 1.67 -54.35 -5.09
C THR A 364 1.06 -52.98 -4.80
N TRP A 365 1.89 -51.93 -4.67
CA TRP A 365 1.40 -50.57 -4.49
C TRP A 365 0.54 -50.14 -5.69
N LYS A 366 -0.65 -49.61 -5.43
CA LYS A 366 -1.65 -49.40 -6.48
C LYS A 366 -1.31 -48.28 -7.47
N GLY A 367 -0.40 -47.37 -7.11
CA GLY A 367 0.02 -46.27 -7.98
C GLY A 367 -0.83 -45.01 -7.89
N HIS A 368 -0.39 -43.99 -8.62
CA HIS A 368 -0.92 -42.62 -8.57
C HIS A 368 -2.38 -42.47 -9.01
N GLU A 369 -2.94 -43.41 -9.79
CA GLU A 369 -4.36 -43.37 -10.17
C GLU A 369 -5.30 -43.41 -8.95
N TYR A 370 -4.79 -43.82 -7.79
CA TYR A 370 -5.52 -43.92 -6.53
C TYR A 370 -5.20 -42.79 -5.53
N ILE A 371 -4.43 -41.78 -5.94
CA ILE A 371 -4.06 -40.60 -5.14
C ILE A 371 -4.47 -39.35 -5.91
N ILE A 372 -5.47 -38.64 -5.41
CA ILE A 372 -5.89 -37.32 -5.93
C ILE A 372 -5.05 -36.22 -5.28
N ASP A 373 -4.84 -36.31 -3.96
CA ASP A 373 -4.03 -35.37 -3.18
C ASP A 373 -2.99 -36.13 -2.33
N PRO A 374 -1.69 -36.05 -2.67
CA PRO A 374 -0.65 -36.78 -1.95
C PRO A 374 -0.44 -36.30 -0.51
N LEU A 375 -1.02 -35.16 -0.09
CA LEU A 375 -0.95 -34.69 1.28
C LEU A 375 -2.00 -35.31 2.20
N THR A 376 -3.05 -35.91 1.64
CA THR A 376 -4.22 -36.36 2.42
C THR A 376 -4.71 -37.76 2.05
N GLU A 377 -4.08 -38.40 1.05
CA GLU A 377 -4.48 -39.71 0.57
C GLU A 377 -3.28 -40.64 0.41
N MET A 378 -3.53 -41.93 0.64
CA MET A 378 -2.60 -43.03 0.43
C MET A 378 -3.19 -43.97 -0.62
N ALA A 379 -2.39 -44.42 -1.58
CA ALA A 379 -2.85 -45.42 -2.53
C ALA A 379 -3.10 -46.74 -1.78
N GLY A 380 -2.13 -47.24 -1.02
CA GLY A 380 -2.16 -48.56 -0.39
C GLY A 380 -1.84 -49.70 -1.37
N VAL A 381 -1.89 -50.94 -0.90
CA VAL A 381 -1.51 -52.13 -1.67
C VAL A 381 -2.75 -52.99 -2.00
N ASP A 382 -2.88 -53.41 -3.26
CA ASP A 382 -3.90 -54.36 -3.71
C ASP A 382 -3.49 -55.00 -5.05
N TRP A 383 -4.36 -55.85 -5.59
CA TRP A 383 -4.24 -56.35 -6.96
C TRP A 383 -4.44 -55.23 -7.98
N ILE A 384 -3.48 -55.06 -8.88
CA ILE A 384 -3.55 -54.20 -10.06
C ILE A 384 -3.22 -54.96 -11.34
N LEU A 385 -3.61 -54.40 -12.49
CA LEU A 385 -3.14 -54.88 -13.79
C LEU A 385 -1.62 -54.65 -13.93
N ALA A 386 -0.86 -55.68 -14.27
CA ALA A 386 0.60 -55.60 -14.38
C ALA A 386 1.06 -54.59 -15.46
N GLU A 387 0.30 -54.47 -16.55
CA GLU A 387 0.53 -53.50 -17.63
C GLU A 387 0.41 -52.03 -17.14
N LYS A 388 -0.18 -51.81 -15.97
CA LYS A 388 -0.31 -50.49 -15.32
C LYS A 388 0.63 -50.30 -14.14
N TRP A 389 1.60 -51.18 -13.90
CA TRP A 389 2.49 -51.08 -12.74
C TRP A 389 3.37 -49.81 -12.77
N TRP A 390 3.57 -49.19 -11.61
CA TRP A 390 4.46 -48.03 -11.40
C TRP A 390 5.44 -48.30 -10.25
N PRO A 391 6.70 -47.85 -10.34
CA PRO A 391 7.56 -47.74 -9.18
C PRO A 391 7.01 -46.72 -8.17
N TYR A 392 7.38 -46.87 -6.90
CA TYR A 392 6.94 -46.01 -5.81
C TYR A 392 7.81 -44.75 -5.82
N GLN A 393 7.36 -43.78 -6.60
CA GLN A 393 8.03 -42.52 -6.92
C GLN A 393 6.97 -41.44 -7.19
N ARG A 394 7.36 -40.16 -7.39
CA ARG A 394 6.42 -39.13 -7.85
C ARG A 394 5.96 -39.40 -9.29
N PRO A 395 4.73 -39.03 -9.68
CA PRO A 395 4.24 -39.24 -11.05
C PRO A 395 4.98 -38.37 -12.08
N THR A 396 5.68 -37.33 -11.61
CA THR A 396 6.50 -36.40 -12.39
C THR A 396 7.98 -36.79 -12.47
N PHE A 397 8.40 -37.83 -11.75
CA PHE A 397 9.77 -38.36 -11.74
C PHE A 397 9.75 -39.85 -11.38
N VAL A 398 9.46 -40.71 -12.37
CA VAL A 398 9.16 -42.14 -12.17
C VAL A 398 10.41 -43.02 -12.05
N THR A 399 11.36 -42.82 -12.97
CA THR A 399 12.72 -43.33 -12.85
C THR A 399 13.66 -42.27 -13.40
N PRO A 400 14.88 -42.13 -12.87
CA PRO A 400 15.85 -41.19 -13.41
C PRO A 400 16.13 -41.43 -14.90
N PRO A 401 16.45 -40.37 -15.68
CA PRO A 401 16.60 -40.44 -17.13
C PRO A 401 17.96 -41.03 -17.56
N PHE A 402 18.28 -42.23 -17.08
CA PHE A 402 19.49 -42.96 -17.39
C PHE A 402 19.35 -44.46 -17.07
N ALA A 403 20.22 -45.27 -17.68
CA ALA A 403 20.26 -46.73 -17.55
C ALA A 403 20.40 -47.23 -16.09
N GLY A 404 19.96 -48.47 -15.86
CA GLY A 404 19.92 -49.10 -14.54
C GLY A 404 21.28 -49.48 -13.97
N PHE A 405 22.04 -50.28 -14.70
CA PHE A 405 23.24 -50.95 -14.20
C PHE A 405 24.49 -50.06 -14.25
N VAL A 406 25.19 -49.79 -13.15
CA VAL A 406 24.88 -50.13 -11.75
C VAL A 406 24.13 -49.00 -11.05
N SER A 407 23.56 -49.26 -9.87
CA SER A 407 22.90 -48.25 -9.02
C SER A 407 23.90 -47.16 -8.61
N GLY A 408 23.60 -45.92 -8.99
CA GLY A 408 24.40 -44.75 -8.59
C GLY A 408 24.38 -44.57 -7.08
N HIS A 409 23.19 -44.57 -6.47
CA HIS A 409 23.00 -44.49 -5.01
C HIS A 409 23.80 -45.54 -4.23
N SER A 410 23.79 -46.79 -4.69
CA SER A 410 24.56 -47.87 -4.04
C SER A 410 26.06 -47.61 -4.11
N THR A 411 26.54 -47.12 -5.27
CA THR A 411 27.95 -46.80 -5.52
C THR A 411 28.41 -45.60 -4.70
N PHE A 412 27.71 -44.46 -4.79
CA PHE A 412 28.01 -43.26 -4.01
C PHE A 412 27.99 -43.54 -2.52
N SER A 413 26.93 -44.20 -2.04
CA SER A 413 26.75 -44.38 -0.60
C SER A 413 27.79 -45.30 0.01
N ARG A 414 28.15 -46.38 -0.69
CA ARG A 414 29.19 -47.28 -0.22
C ARG A 414 30.57 -46.64 -0.26
N ALA A 415 30.87 -45.83 -1.29
CA ALA A 415 32.11 -45.08 -1.38
C ALA A 415 32.23 -44.04 -0.27
N ALA A 416 31.19 -43.22 -0.08
CA ALA A 416 31.10 -42.24 0.98
C ALA A 416 31.23 -42.86 2.37
N ALA A 417 30.50 -43.95 2.65
CA ALA A 417 30.58 -44.64 3.94
C ALA A 417 32.00 -45.11 4.28
N ASN A 418 32.71 -45.68 3.30
CA ASN A 418 34.08 -46.14 3.48
C ASN A 418 35.05 -44.96 3.67
N THR A 419 34.89 -43.89 2.90
CA THR A 419 35.67 -42.66 3.08
C THR A 419 35.41 -42.00 4.43
N MET A 420 34.16 -41.95 4.91
CA MET A 420 33.81 -41.42 6.23
C MET A 420 34.44 -42.23 7.36
N GLU A 421 34.51 -43.57 7.23
CA GLU A 421 35.24 -44.41 8.18
C GLU A 421 36.71 -44.01 8.26
N PHE A 422 37.38 -43.78 7.11
CA PHE A 422 38.77 -43.34 7.10
C PHE A 422 38.96 -41.91 7.60
N ILE A 423 38.07 -40.97 7.28
CA ILE A 423 38.16 -39.58 7.75
C ILE A 423 38.03 -39.51 9.28
N THR A 424 37.04 -40.20 9.83
CA THR A 424 36.70 -40.17 11.25
C THR A 424 37.55 -41.12 12.10
N GLY A 425 38.20 -42.11 11.48
CA GLY A 425 38.92 -43.17 12.17
C GLY A 425 38.03 -44.22 12.83
N SER A 426 36.74 -44.24 12.50
CA SER A 426 35.74 -45.12 13.12
C SER A 426 34.72 -45.59 12.08
N PRO A 427 34.36 -46.88 12.04
CA PRO A 427 33.25 -47.33 11.19
C PRO A 427 31.89 -46.83 11.70
N TYR A 428 31.82 -46.40 12.96
CA TYR A 428 30.60 -46.02 13.66
C TYR A 428 30.41 -44.51 13.71
N PHE A 429 29.15 -44.07 13.64
CA PHE A 429 28.75 -42.69 13.93
C PHE A 429 29.24 -42.26 15.34
N PRO A 430 29.45 -40.96 15.60
CA PRO A 430 29.78 -40.48 16.95
C PRO A 430 28.77 -40.99 17.99
N GLY A 431 29.25 -41.57 19.10
CA GLY A 431 28.39 -42.21 20.11
C GLY A 431 27.75 -43.53 19.66
N GLY A 432 28.08 -44.04 18.47
CA GLY A 432 27.59 -45.28 17.89
C GLY A 432 26.14 -45.21 17.40
N LEU A 433 25.60 -44.02 17.12
CA LEU A 433 24.22 -43.87 16.66
C LEU A 433 24.07 -42.61 15.79
N GLY A 434 23.73 -42.80 14.52
CA GLY A 434 23.18 -41.74 13.66
C GLY A 434 21.67 -41.88 13.58
N GLU A 435 20.95 -40.75 13.56
CA GLU A 435 19.48 -40.73 13.55
C GLU A 435 18.91 -39.71 12.57
N PHE A 436 17.79 -40.06 11.94
CA PHE A 436 16.97 -39.15 11.16
C PHE A 436 15.49 -39.34 11.51
N GLN A 437 14.74 -38.27 11.72
CA GLN A 437 13.34 -38.34 12.15
C GLN A 437 12.36 -37.92 11.04
N ALA A 438 11.56 -38.87 10.57
CA ALA A 438 10.41 -38.65 9.68
C ALA A 438 9.13 -38.49 10.53
N ILE A 439 8.64 -37.26 10.63
CA ILE A 439 7.49 -36.92 11.48
C ILE A 439 6.19 -37.45 10.86
N GLN A 440 5.32 -38.01 11.71
CA GLN A 440 3.98 -38.50 11.33
C GLN A 440 3.21 -37.50 10.45
N ASN A 441 2.72 -37.98 9.30
CA ASN A 441 1.95 -37.21 8.30
C ASN A 441 2.61 -35.90 7.83
N GLN A 442 3.93 -35.75 7.99
CA GLN A 442 4.64 -34.51 7.66
C GLN A 442 5.88 -34.74 6.79
N TYR A 443 6.19 -35.99 6.44
CA TYR A 443 7.43 -36.32 5.75
C TYR A 443 7.26 -36.91 4.36
N LEU A 444 6.33 -37.86 4.16
CA LEU A 444 6.14 -38.47 2.84
C LEU A 444 5.50 -37.47 1.89
N HIS A 445 5.99 -37.43 0.66
CA HIS A 445 5.51 -36.55 -0.39
C HIS A 445 4.96 -37.29 -1.61
N PHE A 446 5.18 -38.61 -1.71
CA PHE A 446 4.61 -39.41 -2.79
C PHE A 446 3.12 -39.71 -2.53
N GLU A 447 2.76 -39.85 -1.25
CA GLU A 447 1.41 -40.05 -0.71
C GLU A 447 1.40 -39.72 0.81
N GLU A 448 0.24 -39.74 1.46
CA GLU A 448 0.13 -39.40 2.88
C GLU A 448 0.92 -40.38 3.78
N GLY A 449 1.72 -39.82 4.69
CA GLY A 449 2.34 -40.54 5.79
C GLY A 449 3.65 -39.91 6.27
N PRO A 450 4.44 -40.65 7.08
CA PRO A 450 4.14 -41.97 7.63
C PRO A 450 3.01 -41.94 8.66
N SER A 451 2.35 -43.09 8.89
CA SER A 451 1.20 -43.19 9.81
C SER A 451 1.58 -43.06 11.30
N ALA A 452 2.87 -43.20 11.62
CA ALA A 452 3.50 -42.87 12.90
C ALA A 452 4.87 -42.23 12.65
N THR A 453 5.40 -41.49 13.62
CA THR A 453 6.76 -40.94 13.50
C THR A 453 7.78 -42.08 13.43
N ILE A 454 8.58 -42.08 12.36
CA ILE A 454 9.65 -43.05 12.13
C ILE A 454 10.98 -42.36 12.39
N THR A 455 11.87 -43.01 13.14
CA THR A 455 13.26 -42.56 13.26
C THR A 455 14.13 -43.59 12.56
N LEU A 456 14.77 -43.23 11.46
CA LEU A 456 15.82 -44.07 10.87
C LEU A 456 17.04 -44.01 11.77
N GLN A 457 17.66 -45.15 12.03
CA GLN A 457 18.82 -45.27 12.92
C GLN A 457 19.91 -46.13 12.29
N TRP A 458 21.17 -45.73 12.46
CA TRP A 458 22.33 -46.44 11.94
C TRP A 458 23.44 -46.50 12.98
N ALA A 459 24.06 -47.67 13.16
CA ALA A 459 25.25 -47.80 14.02
C ALA A 459 26.51 -47.39 13.26
N SER A 460 26.68 -47.90 12.04
CA SER A 460 27.82 -47.63 11.16
C SER A 460 27.44 -46.88 9.89
N TYR A 461 28.40 -46.18 9.30
CA TYR A 461 28.23 -45.57 7.97
C TYR A 461 27.86 -46.63 6.92
N LYS A 462 28.40 -47.84 7.08
CA LYS A 462 28.13 -48.99 6.22
C LYS A 462 26.67 -49.44 6.28
N ASP A 463 26.02 -49.35 7.44
CA ASP A 463 24.58 -49.65 7.59
C ASP A 463 23.70 -48.61 6.88
N ALA A 464 24.06 -47.32 6.98
CA ALA A 464 23.36 -46.25 6.27
C ALA A 464 23.43 -46.48 4.75
N ALA A 465 24.61 -46.84 4.23
CA ALA A 465 24.79 -47.15 2.81
C ALA A 465 24.02 -48.40 2.35
N ASP A 466 23.94 -49.45 3.18
CA ASP A 466 23.15 -50.65 2.89
C ASP A 466 21.65 -50.33 2.86
N GLN A 467 21.17 -49.49 3.79
CA GLN A 467 19.78 -49.03 3.80
C GLN A 467 19.46 -48.12 2.60
N CYS A 468 20.39 -47.24 2.20
CA CYS A 468 20.26 -46.45 0.97
C CYS A 468 20.06 -47.34 -0.25
N SER A 469 20.82 -48.41 -0.33
CA SER A 469 20.73 -49.38 -1.41
C SER A 469 19.39 -50.14 -1.43
N LEU A 470 18.94 -50.64 -0.27
CA LEU A 470 17.64 -51.31 -0.16
C LEU A 470 16.46 -50.40 -0.53
N SER A 471 16.56 -49.10 -0.23
CA SER A 471 15.55 -48.12 -0.58
C SER A 471 15.23 -48.09 -2.09
N ARG A 472 16.22 -48.40 -2.94
CA ARG A 472 16.05 -48.40 -4.41
C ARG A 472 15.23 -49.60 -4.90
N LEU A 473 15.28 -50.71 -4.17
CA LEU A 473 14.50 -51.93 -4.43
C LEU A 473 13.04 -51.73 -3.98
N TRP A 474 12.81 -51.21 -2.77
CA TRP A 474 11.44 -50.86 -2.31
C TRP A 474 10.81 -49.73 -3.13
N GLY A 475 11.62 -48.75 -3.56
CA GLY A 475 11.19 -47.72 -4.51
C GLY A 475 10.85 -48.27 -5.90
N GLY A 476 11.28 -49.49 -6.24
CA GLY A 476 10.96 -50.13 -7.52
C GLY A 476 11.80 -49.68 -8.71
N ILE A 477 12.88 -48.92 -8.49
CA ILE A 477 13.64 -48.27 -9.56
C ILE A 477 14.95 -48.97 -9.94
N HIS A 478 15.46 -49.83 -9.06
CA HIS A 478 16.63 -50.68 -9.31
C HIS A 478 16.33 -52.12 -8.86
N PRO A 479 16.61 -53.14 -9.69
CA PRO A 479 16.59 -54.52 -9.27
C PRO A 479 17.90 -54.91 -8.55
N PRO A 480 17.95 -56.04 -7.82
CA PRO A 480 19.13 -56.48 -7.06
C PRO A 480 20.49 -56.43 -7.77
N ILE A 481 20.57 -56.81 -9.06
CA ILE A 481 21.82 -56.80 -9.84
C ILE A 481 22.43 -55.40 -10.00
N ASP A 482 21.63 -54.34 -9.90
CA ASP A 482 22.14 -52.98 -9.97
C ASP A 482 22.79 -52.57 -8.63
N ASP A 483 22.37 -53.18 -7.52
CA ASP A 483 22.79 -52.80 -6.17
C ASP A 483 24.17 -53.34 -5.79
N ILE A 484 24.31 -54.68 -5.73
CA ILE A 484 25.50 -55.32 -5.15
C ILE A 484 26.81 -54.94 -5.87
N PRO A 485 26.90 -54.93 -7.21
CA PRO A 485 28.11 -54.49 -7.89
C PRO A 485 28.41 -53.02 -7.60
N GLY A 486 27.39 -52.16 -7.50
CA GLY A 486 27.56 -50.77 -7.09
C GLY A 486 28.16 -50.64 -5.70
N ARG A 487 27.71 -51.44 -4.72
CA ARG A 487 28.35 -51.48 -3.39
C ARG A 487 29.82 -51.92 -3.52
N ILE A 488 30.11 -53.03 -4.19
CA ILE A 488 31.49 -53.54 -4.32
C ILE A 488 32.43 -52.48 -4.93
N ILE A 489 31.98 -51.82 -6.01
CA ILE A 489 32.73 -50.74 -6.67
C ILE A 489 32.95 -49.56 -5.72
N GLY A 490 31.89 -49.12 -5.03
CA GLY A 490 31.99 -48.02 -4.08
C GLY A 490 33.00 -48.31 -2.96
N GLU A 491 33.08 -49.56 -2.48
CA GLU A 491 34.01 -49.95 -1.42
C GLU A 491 35.47 -49.75 -1.88
N GLU A 492 35.79 -50.16 -3.10
CA GLU A 492 37.13 -49.93 -3.68
C GLU A 492 37.44 -48.45 -3.89
N ILE A 493 36.49 -47.68 -4.43
CA ILE A 493 36.65 -46.23 -4.69
C ILE A 493 36.91 -45.47 -3.39
N GLY A 494 36.17 -45.76 -2.33
CA GLY A 494 36.32 -45.07 -1.05
C GLY A 494 37.74 -45.18 -0.47
N SER A 495 38.40 -46.33 -0.67
CA SER A 495 39.80 -46.52 -0.27
C SER A 495 40.78 -45.83 -1.21
N LEU A 496 40.59 -45.91 -2.53
CA LEU A 496 41.48 -45.30 -3.51
C LEU A 496 41.49 -43.77 -3.39
N ALA A 497 40.30 -43.15 -3.31
CA ALA A 497 40.15 -41.72 -3.16
C ALA A 497 40.71 -41.22 -1.83
N PHE A 498 40.50 -41.96 -0.73
CA PHE A 498 41.10 -41.64 0.56
C PHE A 498 42.63 -41.65 0.49
N ILE A 499 43.25 -42.71 -0.06
CA ILE A 499 44.71 -42.81 -0.20
C ILE A 499 45.26 -41.64 -1.04
N LYS A 500 44.56 -41.30 -2.14
CA LYS A 500 44.94 -40.18 -3.00
C LYS A 500 44.90 -38.85 -2.25
N ALA A 501 43.84 -38.58 -1.49
CA ALA A 501 43.69 -37.36 -0.72
C ALA A 501 44.70 -37.29 0.44
N ASP A 502 44.87 -38.39 1.19
CA ASP A 502 45.83 -38.47 2.29
C ASP A 502 47.27 -38.19 1.81
N ALA A 503 47.65 -38.72 0.64
CA ALA A 503 48.94 -38.42 0.01
C ALA A 503 49.10 -36.94 -0.43
N LEU A 504 48.01 -36.20 -0.65
CA LEU A 504 48.07 -34.75 -0.89
C LEU A 504 48.28 -33.97 0.41
N PHE A 505 47.92 -34.56 1.56
CA PHE A 505 48.07 -33.96 2.87
C PHE A 505 49.39 -34.30 3.56
N ASP A 506 50.06 -35.37 3.14
CA ASP A 506 51.34 -35.80 3.71
C ASP A 506 52.48 -34.84 3.31
N ILE A 507 52.90 -34.01 4.26
CA ILE A 507 54.01 -33.07 4.09
C ILE A 507 55.27 -33.73 4.64
N ASP A 508 55.97 -34.51 3.80
CA ASP A 508 57.30 -35.09 4.07
C ASP A 508 58.42 -34.03 4.22
N ASN A 509 58.12 -32.76 3.91
CA ASN A 509 59.09 -31.68 4.00
C ASN A 509 59.15 -31.10 5.43
N PRO A 510 60.35 -30.87 5.99
CA PRO A 510 60.53 -30.10 7.21
C PRO A 510 59.75 -28.78 7.14
N ALA A 511 58.73 -28.62 7.98
CA ALA A 511 57.82 -27.50 7.94
C ALA A 511 57.41 -27.04 9.35
N LEU A 512 57.12 -25.75 9.46
CA LEU A 512 56.40 -25.19 10.59
C LEU A 512 54.92 -25.61 10.48
N ILE A 513 54.39 -26.30 11.48
CA ILE A 513 52.98 -26.68 11.57
C ILE A 513 52.15 -25.52 12.08
N SER A 514 52.60 -24.88 13.15
CA SER A 514 51.83 -23.81 13.78
C SER A 514 52.74 -22.76 14.39
N ALA A 515 52.22 -21.54 14.43
CA ALA A 515 52.78 -20.45 15.19
C ALA A 515 51.66 -19.77 15.97
N SER A 516 51.93 -19.35 17.20
CA SER A 516 50.97 -18.59 18.02
C SER A 516 51.69 -17.54 18.85
N VAL A 517 50.95 -16.60 19.41
CA VAL A 517 51.45 -15.55 20.31
C VAL A 517 50.74 -15.66 21.66
N SER A 518 51.43 -15.38 22.76
CA SER A 518 50.82 -15.31 24.09
C SER A 518 49.94 -14.07 24.26
N ASP A 519 50.21 -13.04 23.46
CA ASP A 519 49.49 -11.78 23.44
C ASP A 519 49.46 -11.26 22.00
N SER A 520 48.26 -11.05 21.46
CA SER A 520 48.04 -10.57 20.10
C SER A 520 47.87 -9.06 20.02
N VAL A 521 47.72 -8.37 21.15
CA VAL A 521 47.49 -6.91 21.17
C VAL A 521 48.35 -6.30 22.27
N LEU A 522 49.51 -5.77 21.87
CA LEU A 522 50.39 -5.09 22.82
C LEU A 522 49.88 -3.67 23.06
N SER A 523 49.14 -3.51 24.15
CA SER A 523 48.51 -2.27 24.61
C SER A 523 49.49 -1.38 25.40
N ILE A 524 49.05 -0.19 25.81
CA ILE A 524 49.81 0.65 26.73
C ILE A 524 50.09 -0.02 28.08
N ALA A 525 49.27 -1.00 28.49
CA ALA A 525 49.47 -1.77 29.71
C ALA A 525 50.65 -2.77 29.58
N ASP A 526 51.00 -3.15 28.36
CA ASP A 526 52.07 -4.11 28.06
C ASP A 526 53.44 -3.45 27.98
N ILE A 527 53.51 -2.12 28.05
CA ILE A 527 54.78 -1.41 28.14
C ILE A 527 55.60 -1.91 29.34
N GLY A 528 56.80 -2.42 29.05
CA GLY A 528 57.71 -2.97 30.05
C GLY A 528 57.44 -4.44 30.42
N SER A 529 56.48 -5.09 29.76
CA SER A 529 56.19 -6.52 29.91
C SER A 529 56.97 -7.39 28.90
N GLN A 530 56.71 -8.70 28.94
CA GLN A 530 57.21 -9.69 27.99
C GLN A 530 56.05 -10.50 27.44
N PHE A 531 56.15 -10.89 26.16
CA PHE A 531 55.25 -11.83 25.53
C PHE A 531 56.05 -12.85 24.72
N SER A 532 55.43 -13.98 24.40
CA SER A 532 56.07 -15.10 23.72
C SER A 532 55.41 -15.38 22.37
N MET A 533 56.21 -15.79 21.39
CA MET A 533 55.74 -16.49 20.19
C MET A 533 56.09 -17.97 20.32
N TYR A 534 55.14 -18.86 20.03
CA TYR A 534 55.33 -20.31 20.06
C TYR A 534 55.32 -20.84 18.63
N PHE A 535 56.21 -21.79 18.33
CA PHE A 535 56.35 -22.43 17.02
C PHE A 535 56.42 -23.94 17.18
N THR A 536 55.60 -24.68 16.43
CA THR A 536 55.60 -26.15 16.40
C THR A 536 55.97 -26.64 15.01
N PHE A 537 56.86 -27.61 14.92
CA PHE A 537 57.36 -28.19 13.67
C PHE A 537 56.85 -29.62 13.47
N ASN A 538 56.72 -30.07 12.22
CA ASN A 538 56.25 -31.43 11.89
C ASN A 538 57.29 -32.52 12.11
N ILE A 539 58.55 -32.13 12.29
CA ILE A 539 59.67 -33.04 12.51
C ILE A 539 60.56 -32.54 13.65
N PRO A 540 61.41 -33.42 14.23
CA PRO A 540 62.46 -32.99 15.15
C PRO A 540 63.41 -31.99 14.49
N MET A 541 63.70 -30.89 15.18
CA MET A 541 64.57 -29.79 14.81
C MET A 541 65.94 -29.89 15.50
N ASP A 542 66.96 -29.25 14.93
CA ASP A 542 68.28 -29.11 15.56
C ASP A 542 68.23 -28.03 16.66
N SER A 543 67.94 -28.46 17.88
CA SER A 543 67.84 -27.58 19.05
C SER A 543 69.20 -27.03 19.53
N SER A 544 70.32 -27.44 18.93
CA SER A 544 71.65 -26.89 19.23
C SER A 544 71.93 -25.56 18.53
N LEU A 545 71.14 -25.22 17.50
CA LEU A 545 71.25 -23.97 16.75
C LEU A 545 70.28 -22.91 17.32
N VAL A 546 70.75 -21.66 17.33
CA VAL A 546 69.92 -20.51 17.69
C VAL A 546 69.26 -19.96 16.41
N PRO A 547 67.92 -19.89 16.34
CA PRO A 547 67.21 -19.28 15.21
C PRO A 547 67.58 -17.80 15.05
N SER A 548 67.32 -17.23 13.86
CA SER A 548 67.45 -15.79 13.61
C SER A 548 66.09 -15.11 13.66
N LEU A 549 66.05 -13.86 14.15
CA LEU A 549 64.87 -13.00 14.14
C LEU A 549 65.13 -11.74 13.32
N THR A 550 64.25 -11.42 12.38
CA THR A 550 64.21 -10.14 11.69
C THR A 550 62.89 -9.44 12.02
N LEU A 551 62.97 -8.23 12.58
CA LEU A 551 61.82 -7.35 12.81
C LEU A 551 61.82 -6.26 11.74
N PHE A 552 60.77 -6.19 10.92
CA PHE A 552 60.76 -5.24 9.81
C PHE A 552 60.22 -3.87 10.19
N GLY A 553 60.74 -2.84 9.52
CA GLY A 553 60.26 -1.47 9.65
C GLY A 553 60.33 -0.94 11.09
N SER A 554 59.28 -0.24 11.49
CA SER A 554 59.12 0.36 12.81
C SER A 554 58.92 -0.66 13.94
N LEU A 555 58.60 -1.93 13.63
CA LEU A 555 58.44 -2.99 14.64
C LEU A 555 59.73 -3.21 15.45
N SER A 556 60.89 -2.99 14.82
CA SER A 556 62.20 -3.05 15.47
C SER A 556 62.39 -2.05 16.63
N SER A 557 61.54 -1.02 16.70
CA SER A 557 61.49 -0.06 17.81
C SER A 557 60.42 -0.39 18.86
N ALA A 558 59.46 -1.25 18.49
CA ALA A 558 58.25 -1.58 19.25
C ALA A 558 58.39 -2.86 20.09
N VAL A 559 59.22 -3.79 19.64
CA VAL A 559 59.53 -5.04 20.34
C VAL A 559 61.02 -5.35 20.18
N SER A 560 61.59 -6.08 21.13
CA SER A 560 62.99 -6.51 21.06
C SER A 560 63.15 -7.94 21.54
N ILE A 561 64.10 -8.67 20.94
CA ILE A 561 64.39 -10.04 21.33
C ILE A 561 64.86 -10.12 22.79
N ASN A 562 64.25 -11.02 23.56
CA ASN A 562 64.75 -11.43 24.87
C ASN A 562 65.56 -12.73 24.73
N GLN A 563 64.93 -13.84 24.31
CA GLN A 563 65.59 -15.13 24.15
C GLN A 563 64.79 -16.12 23.28
N PHE A 564 65.48 -17.12 22.72
CA PHE A 564 64.89 -18.32 22.13
C PHE A 564 65.03 -19.50 23.09
N ILE A 565 63.98 -20.30 23.24
CA ILE A 565 63.93 -21.48 24.11
C ILE A 565 63.36 -22.65 23.31
N TRP A 566 64.16 -23.68 23.08
CA TRP A 566 63.63 -24.97 22.61
C TRP A 566 63.02 -25.71 23.81
N MET A 567 61.70 -25.89 23.78
CA MET A 567 60.96 -26.62 24.81
C MET A 567 61.18 -28.13 24.67
N ASP A 568 61.24 -28.60 23.42
CA ASP A 568 61.67 -29.93 23.01
C ASP A 568 62.17 -29.86 21.56
N SER A 569 62.35 -31.01 20.87
CA SER A 569 62.79 -31.02 19.47
C SER A 569 61.73 -30.57 18.47
N PHE A 570 60.47 -30.40 18.85
CA PHE A 570 59.38 -30.00 17.97
C PHE A 570 58.87 -28.60 18.27
N ASN A 571 59.13 -28.06 19.46
CA ASN A 571 58.53 -26.82 19.95
C ASN A 571 59.58 -25.77 20.34
N LEU A 572 59.46 -24.58 19.76
CA LEU A 572 60.30 -23.41 20.01
C LEU A 572 59.46 -22.27 20.58
N GLU A 573 59.95 -21.62 21.64
CA GLU A 573 59.41 -20.40 22.20
C GLU A 573 60.38 -19.23 21.97
N LEU A 574 59.88 -18.10 21.46
CA LEU A 574 60.60 -16.83 21.31
C LEU A 574 60.00 -15.81 22.28
N ASN A 575 60.78 -15.39 23.27
CA ASN A 575 60.37 -14.35 24.21
C ASN A 575 60.81 -12.98 23.67
N LEU A 576 59.90 -12.01 23.68
CA LEU A 576 60.07 -10.64 23.23
C LEU A 576 59.77 -9.68 24.38
N ASN A 577 60.52 -8.58 24.48
CA ASN A 577 60.22 -7.47 25.39
C ASN A 577 59.44 -6.38 24.64
N VAL A 578 58.56 -5.68 25.35
CA VAL A 578 57.82 -4.50 24.86
C VAL A 578 58.45 -3.21 25.44
N PRO A 579 59.28 -2.47 24.68
CA PRO A 579 59.94 -1.25 25.16
C PRO A 579 58.94 -0.08 25.35
N THR A 580 59.37 0.98 26.01
CA THR A 580 58.53 2.14 26.41
C THR A 580 58.17 3.12 25.28
N SER A 581 58.08 2.66 24.04
CA SER A 581 57.73 3.51 22.89
C SER A 581 56.23 3.64 22.75
N THR A 582 55.70 4.87 22.67
CA THR A 582 54.31 5.12 22.27
C THR A 582 54.20 5.11 20.76
N MET A 583 53.56 4.09 20.21
CA MET A 583 53.38 3.91 18.78
C MET A 583 52.19 3.00 18.49
N GLN A 584 51.74 3.08 17.24
CA GLN A 584 50.64 2.30 16.70
C GLN A 584 51.11 1.64 15.40
N LEU A 585 51.06 0.30 15.36
CA LEU A 585 51.46 -0.57 14.26
C LEU A 585 50.44 -1.69 14.12
N PHE A 586 49.51 -1.50 13.19
CA PHE A 586 48.56 -2.55 12.79
C PHE A 586 49.16 -3.56 11.82
N VAL A 587 50.28 -3.20 11.18
CA VAL A 587 51.04 -4.11 10.33
C VAL A 587 52.35 -4.45 11.01
N THR A 588 52.47 -5.70 11.47
CA THR A 588 53.70 -6.25 12.03
C THR A 588 54.22 -7.32 11.10
N ASN A 589 55.54 -7.38 10.93
CA ASN A 589 56.18 -8.45 10.20
C ASN A 589 57.38 -8.94 10.99
N VAL A 590 57.32 -10.21 11.35
CA VAL A 590 58.39 -10.93 12.03
C VAL A 590 58.85 -12.05 11.11
N GLU A 591 60.13 -12.09 10.76
CA GLU A 591 60.70 -13.25 10.08
C GLU A 591 61.56 -14.05 11.06
N ILE A 592 61.26 -15.35 11.15
CA ILE A 592 62.16 -16.32 11.76
C ILE A 592 62.92 -17.08 10.67
N GLY A 593 64.21 -17.30 10.90
CA GLY A 593 65.07 -18.02 9.96
C GLY A 593 66.13 -18.84 10.70
N ASN A 594 67.09 -19.36 9.94
CA ASN A 594 68.17 -20.20 10.47
C ASN A 594 67.65 -21.46 11.21
N LEU A 595 66.58 -22.05 10.68
CA LEU A 595 65.95 -23.26 11.20
C LEU A 595 66.44 -24.49 10.44
N PHE A 596 66.79 -25.56 11.15
CA PHE A 596 67.27 -26.82 10.57
C PHE A 596 66.56 -28.00 11.20
N SER A 597 66.27 -29.03 10.40
CA SER A 597 65.85 -30.33 10.92
C SER A 597 66.95 -30.94 11.80
N GLY A 598 66.58 -31.88 12.67
CA GLY A 598 67.55 -32.67 13.45
C GLY A 598 68.47 -33.54 12.58
N THR A 599 68.16 -33.69 11.28
CA THR A 599 69.00 -34.34 10.26
C THR A 599 69.91 -33.36 9.51
N GLY A 600 69.82 -32.05 9.78
CA GLY A 600 70.66 -31.01 9.20
C GLY A 600 70.14 -30.37 7.91
N SER A 601 68.88 -30.62 7.52
CA SER A 601 68.24 -29.97 6.36
C SER A 601 67.74 -28.58 6.73
N PRO A 602 68.08 -27.50 5.98
CA PRO A 602 67.57 -26.16 6.26
C PRO A 602 66.08 -26.03 5.91
N LEU A 603 65.35 -25.27 6.72
CA LEU A 603 63.99 -24.80 6.42
C LEU A 603 64.05 -23.41 5.79
N SER A 604 63.02 -23.06 5.01
CA SER A 604 62.81 -21.68 4.56
C SER A 604 62.61 -20.73 5.75
N ASN A 605 62.90 -19.45 5.55
CA ASN A 605 62.50 -18.42 6.49
C ASN A 605 60.96 -18.32 6.51
N TYR A 606 60.37 -18.14 7.68
CA TYR A 606 58.93 -17.96 7.84
C TYR A 606 58.66 -16.50 8.22
N ASN A 607 57.80 -15.85 7.44
CA ASN A 607 57.34 -14.50 7.70
C ASN A 607 55.96 -14.55 8.36
N PHE A 608 55.81 -13.85 9.46
CA PHE A 608 54.59 -13.77 10.26
C PHE A 608 54.08 -12.34 10.18
N LEU A 609 53.08 -12.15 9.32
CA LEU A 609 52.40 -10.87 9.16
C LEU A 609 51.24 -10.79 10.16
N ASN A 610 51.21 -9.72 10.94
CA ASN A 610 50.09 -9.33 11.82
C ASN A 610 49.72 -10.35 12.89
N TYR A 611 50.68 -11.18 13.32
CA TYR A 611 50.47 -12.16 14.39
C TYR A 611 50.14 -11.50 15.74
N PHE A 612 50.66 -10.30 15.94
CA PHE A 612 50.28 -9.39 17.00
C PHE A 612 50.31 -7.98 16.44
N ILE A 613 49.57 -7.06 17.03
CA ILE A 613 49.67 -5.63 16.74
C ILE A 613 50.32 -4.92 17.92
N VAL A 614 50.89 -3.75 17.66
CA VAL A 614 51.38 -2.87 18.73
C VAL A 614 50.53 -1.63 18.72
N ASP A 615 49.73 -1.44 19.76
CA ASP A 615 48.97 -0.20 19.93
C ASP A 615 49.10 0.30 21.36
N THR A 616 50.12 1.11 21.57
CA THR A 616 50.42 1.72 22.86
C THR A 616 50.00 3.18 22.90
N LYS A 617 49.31 3.66 21.86
CA LYS A 617 48.86 5.04 21.73
C LYS A 617 47.44 5.13 22.28
N LYS A 618 47.13 6.20 23.00
CA LYS A 618 45.76 6.44 23.47
C LYS A 618 44.94 7.11 22.36
N PRO A 619 43.63 6.83 22.29
CA PRO A 619 42.72 7.57 21.42
C PRO A 619 42.62 9.03 21.86
N LEU A 620 42.24 9.89 20.92
CA LEU A 620 42.05 11.33 21.02
C LEU A 620 40.73 11.70 20.36
N VAL A 621 40.08 12.74 20.86
CA VAL A 621 38.95 13.36 20.16
C VAL A 621 39.50 14.14 18.98
N ASN A 622 39.05 13.81 17.77
CA ASN A 622 39.37 14.51 16.53
C ASN A 622 38.49 15.75 16.36
N SER A 623 37.18 15.60 16.56
CA SER A 623 36.21 16.69 16.54
C SER A 623 34.98 16.41 17.38
N ILE A 624 34.35 17.47 17.87
CA ILE A 624 33.02 17.43 18.47
C ILE A 624 32.13 18.34 17.64
N VAL A 625 31.07 17.78 17.07
CA VAL A 625 30.14 18.48 16.18
C VAL A 625 28.75 18.38 16.78
N PRO A 626 28.23 19.47 17.35
CA PRO A 626 26.83 19.53 17.74
C PRO A 626 25.96 19.65 16.48
N SER A 627 24.78 19.03 16.52
CA SER A 627 23.77 19.10 15.45
C SER A 627 23.37 20.54 15.11
N GLU A 628 23.43 21.43 16.11
CA GLU A 628 23.21 22.87 15.97
C GLU A 628 24.29 23.63 16.75
N SER A 629 24.87 24.68 16.16
CA SER A 629 25.88 25.50 16.83
C SER A 629 25.29 26.43 17.89
N ILE A 630 23.99 26.70 17.84
CA ILE A 630 23.24 27.49 18.81
C ILE A 630 21.91 26.78 19.07
N VAL A 631 21.65 26.42 20.33
CA VAL A 631 20.42 25.73 20.75
C VAL A 631 19.34 26.76 21.05
N SER A 632 18.35 26.83 20.17
CA SER A 632 17.22 27.77 20.26
C SER A 632 15.89 27.08 20.55
N ASN A 633 14.80 27.86 20.63
CA ASN A 633 13.43 27.36 20.82
C ASN A 633 13.02 26.32 19.77
N SER A 634 13.56 26.38 18.54
CA SER A 634 13.28 25.35 17.53
C SER A 634 13.87 23.98 17.88
N THR A 635 14.87 23.96 18.77
CA THR A 635 15.54 22.74 19.23
C THR A 635 14.74 22.05 20.35
N VAL A 636 13.88 22.78 21.05
CA VAL A 636 13.06 22.28 22.17
C VAL A 636 12.04 21.26 21.65
N GLY A 637 12.10 20.04 22.17
CA GLY A 637 11.28 18.92 21.71
C GLY A 637 11.74 18.26 20.40
N SER A 638 12.89 18.66 19.85
CA SER A 638 13.59 17.99 18.74
C SER A 638 14.80 17.20 19.26
N SER A 639 15.38 16.33 18.44
CA SER A 639 16.58 15.56 18.82
C SER A 639 17.84 16.40 18.68
N PHE A 640 18.38 16.94 19.79
CA PHE A 640 19.71 17.56 19.80
C PHE A 640 20.76 16.47 19.96
N VAL A 641 21.70 16.39 19.01
CA VAL A 641 22.76 15.39 18.99
C VAL A 641 24.12 16.08 19.05
N ILE A 642 25.07 15.48 19.76
CA ILE A 642 26.48 15.83 19.70
C ILE A 642 27.23 14.62 19.16
N ASP A 643 27.82 14.76 17.99
CA ASP A 643 28.68 13.76 17.38
C ASP A 643 30.13 13.98 17.84
N VAL A 644 30.73 12.96 18.44
CA VAL A 644 32.13 12.93 18.85
C VAL A 644 32.88 11.99 17.92
N GLU A 645 33.79 12.54 17.14
CA GLU A 645 34.68 11.80 16.26
C GLU A 645 36.03 11.57 16.96
N PHE A 646 36.49 10.34 16.99
CA PHE A 646 37.78 9.93 17.53
C PHE A 646 38.78 9.75 16.39
N ASN A 647 40.08 9.96 16.67
CA ASN A 647 41.13 9.84 15.66
C ASN A 647 41.43 8.39 15.22
N GLU A 648 40.70 7.42 15.77
CA GLU A 648 40.87 5.98 15.60
C GLU A 648 39.63 5.23 16.11
N ALA A 649 39.54 3.94 15.75
CA ALA A 649 38.45 3.07 16.17
C ALA A 649 38.47 2.77 17.68
N CYS A 650 37.29 2.78 18.28
CA CYS A 650 37.04 2.61 19.70
C CYS A 650 36.13 1.42 20.01
N ILE A 651 36.18 0.95 21.26
CA ILE A 651 35.30 -0.10 21.77
C ILE A 651 33.88 0.46 21.89
N THR A 652 32.96 -0.11 21.12
CA THR A 652 31.56 0.37 21.02
C THR A 652 30.61 -0.27 22.03
N THR A 653 31.07 -1.25 22.82
CA THR A 653 30.26 -1.89 23.88
C THR A 653 30.10 -1.01 25.12
N THR A 654 30.87 0.05 25.23
CA THR A 654 30.78 1.07 26.28
C THR A 654 30.49 2.43 25.66
N ASN A 655 29.62 3.20 26.29
CA ASN A 655 29.29 4.54 25.81
C ASN A 655 30.24 5.58 26.44
N PRO A 656 30.74 6.54 25.65
CA PRO A 656 31.45 7.71 26.16
C PRO A 656 30.60 8.47 27.18
N ILE A 657 31.26 9.08 28.16
CA ILE A 657 30.63 10.00 29.11
C ILE A 657 30.93 11.43 28.65
N LEU A 658 29.89 12.15 28.26
CA LEU A 658 29.95 13.56 27.90
C LEU A 658 29.42 14.41 29.05
N VAL A 659 30.27 15.30 29.58
CA VAL A 659 29.88 16.28 30.58
C VAL A 659 29.84 17.65 29.92
N LEU A 660 28.65 18.25 29.88
CA LEU A 660 28.43 19.60 29.39
C LEU A 660 28.65 20.59 30.53
N THR A 661 29.54 21.57 30.35
CA THR A 661 29.83 22.56 31.39
C THR A 661 29.89 23.96 30.79
N ALA A 662 29.33 24.93 31.51
CA ALA A 662 29.62 26.35 31.30
C ALA A 662 29.55 27.08 32.64
N PRO A 663 30.24 28.22 32.81
CA PRO A 663 30.25 28.97 34.08
C PRO A 663 28.86 29.34 34.61
N THR A 664 27.87 29.48 33.73
CA THR A 664 26.50 29.92 34.05
C THR A 664 25.42 28.87 33.79
N LEU A 665 25.78 27.65 33.36
CA LEU A 665 24.84 26.55 33.15
C LEU A 665 24.35 25.99 34.49
N VAL A 666 23.23 26.52 34.97
CA VAL A 666 22.59 26.14 36.25
C VAL A 666 21.30 25.36 36.08
N ASN A 667 20.66 25.47 34.91
CA ASN A 667 19.45 24.74 34.57
C ASN A 667 19.80 23.40 33.91
N PRO A 668 18.97 22.35 34.08
CA PRO A 668 19.17 21.06 33.43
C PRO A 668 18.63 21.11 31.98
N THR A 669 19.14 22.04 31.18
CA THR A 669 18.72 22.29 29.78
C THR A 669 18.85 21.04 28.92
N PHE A 670 19.88 20.23 29.17
CA PHE A 670 20.15 18.98 28.48
C PHE A 670 20.02 17.79 29.43
N THR A 671 19.18 16.82 29.06
CA THR A 671 19.15 15.50 29.69
C THR A 671 19.60 14.44 28.69
N LEU A 672 20.66 13.70 29.01
CA LEU A 672 21.20 12.66 28.11
C LEU A 672 20.18 11.52 27.94
N ASN A 673 19.84 11.22 26.69
CA ASN A 673 18.95 10.14 26.30
C ASN A 673 19.77 8.92 25.88
N MET A 674 20.04 8.04 26.84
CA MET A 674 20.87 6.85 26.63
C MET A 674 20.26 5.83 25.66
N THR A 675 18.92 5.80 25.54
CA THR A 675 18.22 4.92 24.59
C THR A 675 18.40 5.34 23.13
N SER A 676 18.64 6.63 22.89
CA SER A 676 18.77 7.20 21.54
C SER A 676 20.22 7.54 21.18
N SER A 677 21.14 7.43 22.13
CA SER A 677 22.58 7.61 21.89
C SER A 677 23.18 6.31 21.36
N PHE A 678 24.00 6.40 20.31
CA PHE A 678 24.56 5.22 19.66
C PHE A 678 25.92 5.50 19.03
N TRP A 679 26.69 4.44 18.83
CA TRP A 679 27.87 4.47 17.97
C TRP A 679 27.41 4.37 16.51
N SER A 680 27.65 5.40 15.71
CA SER A 680 27.29 5.39 14.28
C SER A 680 28.26 4.53 13.47
N ASN A 681 29.52 4.48 13.90
CA ASN A 681 30.54 3.53 13.52
C ASN A 681 31.54 3.38 14.68
N ASP A 682 32.66 2.69 14.48
CA ASP A 682 33.66 2.47 15.53
C ASP A 682 34.45 3.73 15.92
N SER A 683 34.37 4.82 15.17
CA SER A 683 35.14 6.05 15.41
C SER A 683 34.25 7.27 15.68
N ILE A 684 32.92 7.14 15.63
CA ILE A 684 31.96 8.24 15.82
C ILE A 684 30.84 7.82 16.79
N PHE A 685 30.74 8.52 17.91
CA PHE A 685 29.65 8.37 18.88
C PHE A 685 28.68 9.55 18.82
N SER A 686 27.39 9.25 18.66
CA SER A 686 26.31 10.23 18.62
C SER A 686 25.58 10.25 19.96
N ALA A 687 25.82 11.30 20.76
CA ALA A 687 25.15 11.51 22.04
C ALA A 687 23.86 12.32 21.84
N SER A 688 22.70 11.71 22.14
CA SER A 688 21.39 12.32 21.98
C SER A 688 20.89 12.93 23.29
N TYR A 689 20.39 14.16 23.25
CA TYR A 689 19.89 14.89 24.41
C TYR A 689 18.44 15.35 24.21
N ASP A 690 17.65 15.21 25.27
CA ASP A 690 16.34 15.87 25.37
C ASP A 690 16.58 17.31 25.85
N VAL A 691 16.13 18.29 25.05
CA VAL A 691 16.31 19.73 25.33
C VAL A 691 15.06 20.31 25.99
N MET A 692 15.24 20.95 27.14
CA MET A 692 14.20 21.70 27.85
C MET A 692 14.42 23.20 27.74
N ASP A 693 13.35 23.95 27.50
CA ASP A 693 13.37 25.40 27.47
C ASP A 693 13.36 26.00 28.89
N PHE A 694 14.38 26.80 29.20
CA PHE A 694 14.47 27.60 30.42
C PHE A 694 14.53 29.10 30.15
N ASN A 695 14.27 29.52 28.91
CA ASN A 695 14.33 30.91 28.43
C ASN A 695 15.65 31.61 28.82
N GLU A 696 16.77 31.02 28.43
CA GLU A 696 18.12 31.41 28.85
C GLU A 696 19.08 31.61 27.67
N GLU A 697 20.11 32.42 27.91
CA GLU A 697 21.18 32.74 26.96
C GLU A 697 22.52 32.44 27.66
N ILE A 698 23.17 31.35 27.27
CA ILE A 698 24.42 30.85 27.85
C ILE A 698 25.41 30.60 26.71
N PRO A 699 26.45 31.44 26.57
CA PRO A 699 27.50 31.21 25.59
C PRO A 699 28.50 30.17 26.07
N SER A 700 29.23 29.58 25.12
CA SER A 700 30.41 28.75 25.32
C SER A 700 30.18 27.54 26.21
N ILE A 701 29.34 26.62 25.75
CA ILE A 701 29.22 25.30 26.35
C ILE A 701 30.46 24.47 26.01
N ASP A 702 31.21 24.10 27.04
CA ASP A 702 32.34 23.20 26.95
C ASP A 702 31.84 21.74 27.03
N VAL A 703 32.51 20.84 26.31
CA VAL A 703 32.22 19.40 26.32
C VAL A 703 33.46 18.63 26.76
N GLU A 704 33.36 17.96 27.90
CA GLU A 704 34.36 17.01 28.39
C GLU A 704 33.99 15.59 28.01
N VAL A 705 34.91 14.86 27.37
CA VAL A 705 34.72 13.46 26.95
C VAL A 705 35.65 12.54 27.75
N THR A 706 35.06 11.52 28.38
CA THR A 706 35.76 10.47 29.16
C THR A 706 35.17 9.09 28.89
N ASN A 707 35.76 8.04 29.47
CA ASN A 707 35.29 6.65 29.37
C ASN A 707 35.25 6.12 27.92
N VAL A 708 36.32 6.40 27.17
CA VAL A 708 36.52 5.91 25.79
C VAL A 708 37.80 5.09 25.75
N PHE A 709 37.71 3.91 25.15
CA PHE A 709 38.80 2.98 24.99
C PHE A 709 38.98 2.71 23.50
N ASP A 710 40.21 2.72 22.99
CA ASP A 710 40.48 2.19 21.65
C ASP A 710 40.30 0.66 21.63
N LEU A 711 40.40 0.06 20.44
CA LEU A 711 40.30 -1.40 20.29
C LEU A 711 41.39 -2.19 21.05
N ALA A 712 42.49 -1.54 21.42
CA ALA A 712 43.56 -2.10 22.26
C ALA A 712 43.35 -1.84 23.76
N ALA A 713 42.17 -1.37 24.15
CA ALA A 713 41.77 -1.05 25.51
C ALA A 713 42.60 0.07 26.17
N ASN A 714 43.22 0.96 25.39
CA ASN A 714 43.85 2.16 25.93
C ASN A 714 42.79 3.23 26.19
N GLU A 715 42.70 3.69 27.43
CA GLU A 715 41.76 4.75 27.81
C GLU A 715 42.24 6.12 27.32
N ILE A 716 41.33 6.88 26.69
CA ILE A 716 41.51 8.29 26.32
C ILE A 716 41.99 9.11 27.52
N ASN A 717 42.82 10.13 27.28
CA ASN A 717 43.01 11.16 28.29
C ASN A 717 41.78 12.08 28.29
N VAL A 718 41.37 12.57 29.46
CA VAL A 718 40.24 13.51 29.57
C VAL A 718 40.36 14.61 28.51
N SER A 719 39.40 14.65 27.59
CA SER A 719 39.40 15.60 26.47
C SER A 719 38.44 16.74 26.78
N GLN A 720 38.99 17.94 27.02
CA GLN A 720 38.21 19.15 27.23
C GLN A 720 38.17 19.96 25.93
N ASN A 721 36.99 20.04 25.32
CA ASN A 721 36.74 20.89 24.17
C ASN A 721 35.97 22.12 24.66
N ILE A 722 36.59 23.28 24.53
CA ILE A 722 36.01 24.54 24.97
C ILE A 722 35.15 25.14 23.86
N ASP A 723 34.10 25.88 24.24
CA ASP A 723 33.31 26.70 23.31
C ASP A 723 32.73 25.90 22.12
N VAL A 724 32.03 24.80 22.41
CA VAL A 724 31.52 23.86 21.39
C VAL A 724 30.21 24.36 20.77
N PHE A 725 29.29 24.89 21.57
CA PHE A 725 28.03 25.51 21.11
C PHE A 725 27.49 26.49 22.15
N ASP A 726 26.48 27.28 21.76
CA ASP A 726 25.78 28.22 22.64
C ASP A 726 24.34 27.75 22.92
N ILE A 727 23.77 28.17 24.04
CA ILE A 727 22.34 28.04 24.34
C ILE A 727 21.71 29.43 24.22
N ASP A 728 20.67 29.56 23.42
CA ASP A 728 19.85 30.77 23.36
C ASP A 728 18.38 30.39 23.11
N THR A 729 17.68 29.97 24.17
CA THR A 729 16.23 29.70 24.14
C THR A 729 15.42 30.91 24.59
N LYS A 730 16.06 32.08 24.70
CA LYS A 730 15.41 33.25 25.24
C LYS A 730 14.52 33.90 24.18
N SER A 731 13.22 33.96 24.46
CA SER A 731 12.27 34.53 23.50
C SER A 731 12.36 36.07 23.50
N PRO A 732 12.30 36.73 22.32
CA PRO A 732 12.28 38.17 22.24
C PRO A 732 10.99 38.76 22.83
N LEU A 733 11.04 40.01 23.31
CA LEU A 733 9.90 40.73 23.89
C LEU A 733 9.65 42.06 23.17
N ILE A 734 8.38 42.49 23.07
CA ILE A 734 8.01 43.85 22.62
C ILE A 734 8.22 44.82 23.78
N THR A 735 9.05 45.84 23.59
CA THR A 735 9.23 46.91 24.59
C THR A 735 8.24 48.05 24.42
N SER A 736 7.84 48.35 23.18
CA SER A 736 6.84 49.38 22.89
C SER A 736 6.18 49.15 21.55
N ILE A 737 4.91 49.53 21.44
CA ILE A 737 4.15 49.54 20.20
C ILE A 737 3.30 50.81 20.14
N SER A 738 3.32 51.50 19.00
CA SER A 738 2.60 52.77 18.81
C SER A 738 2.02 52.87 17.42
N THR A 739 0.88 53.53 17.29
CA THR A 739 0.21 53.81 16.02
C THR A 739 0.17 55.31 15.74
N THR A 740 0.27 55.73 14.48
CA THR A 740 0.07 57.12 14.07
C THR A 740 -1.39 57.54 14.08
N ASP A 741 -2.30 56.56 14.08
CA ASP A 741 -3.74 56.79 14.13
C ASP A 741 -4.43 55.75 15.03
N SER A 742 -5.21 56.25 15.98
CA SER A 742 -5.89 55.44 16.99
C SER A 742 -7.40 55.33 16.79
N LEU A 743 -7.99 56.12 15.88
CA LEU A 743 -9.42 56.11 15.57
C LEU A 743 -9.62 56.24 14.05
N ILE A 744 -10.01 55.14 13.44
CA ILE A 744 -10.24 55.06 12.00
C ILE A 744 -11.67 55.50 11.66
N THR A 745 -11.81 56.62 10.94
CA THR A 745 -13.07 57.27 10.55
C THR A 745 -13.25 57.35 9.03
N GLN A 746 -14.39 57.88 8.54
CA GLN A 746 -14.54 58.15 7.10
C GLN A 746 -13.49 59.13 6.56
N SER A 747 -12.96 60.03 7.41
CA SER A 747 -11.98 61.01 6.98
C SER A 747 -10.64 60.38 6.57
N ASP A 748 -10.32 59.22 7.16
CA ASP A 748 -9.09 58.48 6.87
C ASP A 748 -9.12 57.82 5.50
N LEU A 749 -10.29 57.66 4.87
CA LEU A 749 -10.37 57.24 3.45
C LEU A 749 -9.74 58.25 2.48
N SER A 750 -9.59 59.51 2.90
CA SER A 750 -8.90 60.53 2.10
C SER A 750 -7.37 60.40 2.15
N SER A 751 -6.85 59.77 3.20
CA SER A 751 -5.44 59.41 3.39
C SER A 751 -5.39 58.02 4.02
N PRO A 752 -5.66 56.94 3.24
CA PRO A 752 -6.02 55.61 3.77
C PRO A 752 -4.83 54.84 4.33
N VAL A 753 -3.79 55.52 4.82
CA VAL A 753 -2.57 54.91 5.31
C VAL A 753 -2.25 55.42 6.70
N PHE A 754 -2.02 54.49 7.63
CA PHE A 754 -1.44 54.78 8.94
C PHE A 754 -0.31 53.78 9.24
N MET A 755 0.57 54.14 10.16
CA MET A 755 1.75 53.36 10.51
C MET A 755 1.65 52.82 11.94
N ILE A 756 2.16 51.60 12.13
CA ILE A 756 2.43 51.02 13.44
C ILE A 756 3.93 50.80 13.55
N ASP A 757 4.53 51.34 14.61
CA ASP A 757 5.93 51.09 14.94
C ASP A 757 6.00 50.14 16.14
N VAL A 758 6.74 49.04 16.00
CA VAL A 758 6.99 48.04 17.04
C VAL A 758 8.46 48.06 17.38
N THR A 759 8.79 48.14 18.67
CA THR A 759 10.17 48.04 19.18
C THR A 759 10.30 46.78 20.00
N PHE A 760 11.34 46.00 19.71
CA PHE A 760 11.70 44.78 20.40
C PHE A 760 12.89 45.02 21.34
N GLN A 761 12.94 44.24 22.42
CA GLN A 761 13.99 44.31 23.44
C GLN A 761 15.38 44.02 22.87
N GLU A 762 15.44 43.26 21.78
CA GLU A 762 16.65 42.73 21.18
C GLU A 762 16.58 42.75 19.65
N ALA A 763 17.68 42.31 19.03
CA ALA A 763 17.83 42.30 17.58
C ALA A 763 17.02 41.14 16.97
N MET A 764 16.14 41.49 16.05
CA MET A 764 15.22 40.58 15.38
C MET A 764 15.78 40.05 14.05
N ASN A 765 15.23 38.94 13.55
CA ASN A 765 15.53 38.47 12.21
C ASN A 765 14.92 39.39 11.15
N THR A 766 15.74 40.34 10.69
CA THR A 766 15.35 41.32 9.68
C THR A 766 15.18 40.75 8.26
N SER A 767 15.56 39.49 8.03
CA SER A 767 15.39 38.81 6.74
C SER A 767 13.95 38.35 6.51
N ILE A 768 13.15 38.26 7.57
CA ILE A 768 11.74 37.90 7.55
C ILE A 768 10.92 39.15 7.83
N LEU A 769 9.85 39.37 7.05
CA LEU A 769 8.92 40.45 7.30
C LEU A 769 7.77 39.98 8.19
N PRO A 770 7.59 40.56 9.38
CA PRO A 770 6.47 40.24 10.27
C PRO A 770 5.11 40.52 9.64
N THR A 771 4.12 39.72 10.04
CA THR A 771 2.72 39.90 9.67
C THR A 771 1.92 40.36 10.88
N LEU A 772 1.40 41.57 10.82
CA LEU A 772 0.52 42.17 11.80
C LEU A 772 -0.92 42.11 11.27
N THR A 773 -1.80 41.48 12.03
CA THR A 773 -3.22 41.33 11.69
C THR A 773 -4.09 41.96 12.76
N PHE A 774 -5.08 42.71 12.32
CA PHE A 774 -6.12 43.22 13.20
C PHE A 774 -7.21 42.18 13.41
N LEU A 775 -7.73 42.09 14.64
CA LEU A 775 -8.77 41.14 15.04
C LEU A 775 -9.94 41.86 15.70
N ASP A 776 -11.17 41.45 15.37
CA ASP A 776 -12.39 41.83 16.08
C ASP A 776 -12.97 40.59 16.78
N GLN A 777 -12.97 40.61 18.11
CA GLN A 777 -13.35 39.47 18.96
C GLN A 777 -12.67 38.15 18.57
N GLY A 778 -11.40 38.23 18.17
CA GLY A 778 -10.58 37.09 17.72
C GLY A 778 -10.72 36.70 16.25
N ASN A 779 -11.59 37.36 15.46
CA ASN A 779 -11.73 37.12 14.02
C ASN A 779 -10.96 38.15 13.20
N LEU A 780 -10.40 37.75 12.05
CA LEU A 780 -9.63 38.65 11.18
C LEU A 780 -10.46 39.86 10.73
N TYR A 781 -9.95 41.04 11.04
CA TYR A 781 -10.55 42.32 10.69
C TYR A 781 -9.99 42.83 9.35
N THR A 782 -10.73 42.59 8.27
CA THR A 782 -10.23 42.71 6.88
C THR A 782 -10.24 44.14 6.32
N SER A 783 -10.93 45.06 6.96
CA SER A 783 -11.02 46.46 6.54
C SER A 783 -9.72 47.25 6.77
N ILE A 784 -8.80 46.71 7.57
CA ILE A 784 -7.46 47.23 7.77
C ILE A 784 -6.49 46.14 7.35
N SER A 785 -5.72 46.41 6.31
CA SER A 785 -4.80 45.43 5.74
C SER A 785 -3.38 45.95 5.77
N GLN A 786 -2.44 45.12 6.24
CA GLN A 786 -1.03 45.46 6.17
C GLN A 786 -0.62 45.60 4.69
N THR A 787 0.21 46.59 4.39
CA THR A 787 0.81 46.76 3.07
C THR A 787 2.25 46.25 3.10
N PRO A 788 2.55 45.02 2.63
CA PRO A 788 3.88 44.43 2.76
C PRO A 788 4.97 45.24 2.04
N ALA A 789 4.61 45.95 0.97
CA ALA A 789 5.52 46.81 0.20
C ALA A 789 6.03 48.04 0.99
N GLN A 790 5.40 48.37 2.11
CA GLN A 790 5.75 49.50 2.98
C GLN A 790 5.91 49.07 4.44
N THR A 791 5.98 47.76 4.69
CA THR A 791 6.45 47.23 5.96
C THR A 791 7.95 47.01 5.83
N PHE A 792 8.74 47.51 6.76
CA PHE A 792 10.18 47.31 6.77
C PHE A 792 10.74 47.45 8.19
N TRP A 793 11.83 46.74 8.42
CA TRP A 793 12.68 46.95 9.58
C TRP A 793 13.38 48.30 9.45
N THR A 794 13.18 49.21 10.40
CA THR A 794 13.88 50.50 10.45
C THR A 794 15.30 50.33 10.99
N ASP A 795 15.48 49.39 11.91
CA ASP A 795 16.75 48.84 12.36
C ASP A 795 16.56 47.39 12.84
N THR A 796 17.57 46.80 13.49
CA THR A 796 17.49 45.43 13.98
C THR A 796 16.45 45.22 15.08
N ASN A 797 16.01 46.26 15.78
CA ASN A 797 15.11 46.17 16.93
C ASN A 797 13.76 46.85 16.67
N GLN A 798 13.59 47.51 15.53
CA GLN A 798 12.40 48.31 15.24
C GLN A 798 11.81 47.93 13.89
N LEU A 799 10.50 47.69 13.91
CA LEU A 799 9.69 47.38 12.75
C LEU A 799 8.70 48.52 12.53
N SER A 800 8.67 49.07 11.32
CA SER A 800 7.63 50.02 10.89
C SER A 800 6.70 49.35 9.89
N VAL A 801 5.40 49.39 10.18
CA VAL A 801 4.38 48.66 9.44
C VAL A 801 3.32 49.62 8.94
N SER A 802 3.21 49.75 7.63
CA SER A 802 2.15 50.51 6.99
C SER A 802 0.87 49.67 6.82
N PHE A 803 -0.28 50.29 7.10
CA PHE A 803 -1.60 49.70 6.92
C PHE A 803 -2.45 50.53 5.98
N LEU A 804 -3.18 49.87 5.10
CA LEU A 804 -4.20 50.47 4.26
C LEU A 804 -5.58 50.28 4.90
N VAL A 805 -6.29 51.39 5.09
CA VAL A 805 -7.68 51.44 5.51
C VAL A 805 -8.58 51.35 4.27
N SER A 806 -9.50 50.39 4.30
CA SER A 806 -10.57 50.26 3.31
C SER A 806 -11.90 50.69 3.94
N CYS A 807 -12.85 51.09 3.09
CA CYS A 807 -14.17 51.48 3.56
C CYS A 807 -14.86 50.33 4.31
N ASN A 808 -15.48 50.66 5.44
CA ASN A 808 -16.30 49.75 6.20
C ASN A 808 -17.56 50.47 6.71
N THR A 809 -18.40 49.78 7.49
CA THR A 809 -19.66 50.31 8.03
C THR A 809 -19.67 50.28 9.55
N ASN A 810 -18.50 50.31 10.18
CA ASN A 810 -18.39 50.12 11.61
C ASN A 810 -18.86 51.34 12.37
N ASP A 811 -19.49 51.06 13.50
CA ASP A 811 -20.15 51.99 14.39
C ASP A 811 -19.44 51.87 15.75
N LEU A 812 -18.36 52.66 15.88
CA LEU A 812 -17.40 52.71 16.99
C LEU A 812 -17.10 51.38 17.71
N ILE A 813 -16.19 50.56 17.16
CA ILE A 813 -15.75 49.29 17.76
C ILE A 813 -14.24 49.25 18.10
N PRO A 814 -13.80 48.54 19.16
CA PRO A 814 -12.39 48.32 19.47
C PRO A 814 -11.82 47.15 18.64
N ILE A 815 -10.58 47.26 18.19
CA ILE A 815 -9.89 46.25 17.37
C ILE A 815 -8.56 45.87 18.02
N ASP A 816 -8.32 44.56 18.18
CA ASP A 816 -7.07 43.99 18.71
C ASP A 816 -6.01 43.87 17.60
N LEU A 817 -4.73 43.84 17.96
CA LEU A 817 -3.60 43.66 17.04
C LEU A 817 -2.81 42.41 17.41
N SER A 818 -2.59 41.51 16.46
CA SER A 818 -1.78 40.31 16.62
C SER A 818 -0.56 40.32 15.71
N LEU A 819 0.60 40.00 16.28
CA LEU A 819 1.88 39.89 15.58
C LEU A 819 2.20 38.42 15.30
N SER A 820 2.59 38.10 14.08
CA SER A 820 3.02 36.76 13.70
C SER A 820 4.22 36.82 12.76
N ASN A 821 4.90 35.70 12.60
CA ASN A 821 6.10 35.60 11.77
C ASN A 821 7.25 36.53 12.24
N VAL A 822 7.42 36.62 13.57
CA VAL A 822 8.45 37.42 14.25
C VAL A 822 9.35 36.47 15.04
N SER A 823 10.65 36.52 14.77
CA SER A 823 11.67 35.81 15.53
C SER A 823 12.93 36.65 15.67
N ASP A 824 13.76 36.36 16.67
CA ASP A 824 15.11 36.90 16.77
C ASP A 824 16.05 36.33 15.70
N SER A 825 17.29 36.82 15.64
CA SER A 825 18.28 36.33 14.66
C SER A 825 18.64 34.85 14.79
N ILE A 826 18.31 34.21 15.91
CA ILE A 826 18.60 32.81 16.24
C ILE A 826 17.36 31.92 16.01
N GLY A 827 16.18 32.52 15.78
CA GLY A 827 14.94 31.84 15.43
C GLY A 827 13.95 31.70 16.58
N ASN A 828 14.20 32.28 17.76
CA ASN A 828 13.24 32.23 18.86
C ASN A 828 12.02 33.10 18.54
N THR A 829 10.83 32.52 18.67
CA THR A 829 9.56 33.21 18.39
C THR A 829 9.15 34.13 19.54
N LEU A 830 8.50 35.25 19.21
CA LEU A 830 7.91 36.17 20.18
C LEU A 830 6.92 35.47 21.14
N LEU A 831 7.11 35.65 22.45
CA LEU A 831 6.31 34.99 23.49
C LEU A 831 4.88 35.54 23.64
N ASP A 832 4.70 36.86 23.54
CA ASP A 832 3.39 37.52 23.64
C ASP A 832 3.17 38.44 22.44
N SER A 833 2.19 38.10 21.61
CA SER A 833 1.96 38.73 20.31
C SER A 833 0.64 39.50 20.21
N LEU A 834 -0.23 39.46 21.22
CA LEU A 834 -1.57 40.05 21.16
C LEU A 834 -1.64 41.37 21.95
N GLN A 835 -2.05 42.43 21.29
CA GLN A 835 -2.34 43.74 21.88
C GLN A 835 -3.85 43.98 21.83
N ILE A 836 -4.49 43.95 23.00
CA ILE A 836 -5.95 44.11 23.11
C ILE A 836 -6.37 45.58 22.95
N SER A 837 -7.49 45.81 22.27
CA SER A 837 -8.11 47.14 22.04
C SER A 837 -7.09 48.19 21.56
N PHE A 838 -6.29 47.82 20.57
CA PHE A 838 -5.15 48.61 20.12
C PHE A 838 -5.59 49.89 19.37
N ILE A 839 -6.65 49.83 18.56
CA ILE A 839 -7.28 50.99 17.88
C ILE A 839 -8.81 50.89 17.90
N TRP A 840 -9.50 51.98 17.53
CA TRP A 840 -10.94 52.04 17.34
C TRP A 840 -11.31 52.31 15.87
N SER A 841 -12.49 51.87 15.42
CA SER A 841 -13.01 52.14 14.07
C SER A 841 -14.46 52.61 14.10
N ASP A 842 -14.74 53.75 13.48
CA ASP A 842 -16.05 54.38 13.35
C ASP A 842 -16.23 55.07 11.97
N MET A 843 -16.69 54.31 10.98
CA MET A 843 -16.84 54.79 9.59
C MET A 843 -18.30 54.98 9.17
N LYS A 844 -19.27 54.81 10.07
CA LYS A 844 -20.68 54.95 9.73
C LYS A 844 -21.11 56.42 9.84
N SER A 845 -21.93 56.87 8.90
CA SER A 845 -22.54 58.20 8.98
C SER A 845 -23.81 58.15 9.83
N PRO A 846 -24.13 59.20 10.60
CA PRO A 846 -25.40 59.26 11.28
C PRO A 846 -26.56 59.39 10.29
N GLU A 847 -27.66 58.71 10.57
CA GLU A 847 -28.87 58.67 9.74
C GLU A 847 -30.07 59.15 10.56
N VAL A 848 -31.05 59.76 9.88
CA VAL A 848 -32.33 60.10 10.52
C VAL A 848 -33.15 58.81 10.65
N LEU A 849 -33.51 58.46 11.88
CA LEU A 849 -34.38 57.32 12.18
C LEU A 849 -35.86 57.64 11.99
N SER A 850 -36.30 58.80 12.49
CA SER A 850 -37.71 59.14 12.50
C SER A 850 -37.94 60.64 12.36
N ILE A 851 -39.04 60.98 11.68
CA ILE A 851 -39.48 62.35 11.44
C ILE A 851 -40.98 62.41 11.69
N VAL A 852 -41.41 63.24 12.65
CA VAL A 852 -42.81 63.32 13.04
C VAL A 852 -43.30 64.77 13.03
N PRO A 853 -44.22 65.15 12.12
CA PRO A 853 -44.88 66.44 12.22
C PRO A 853 -45.99 66.36 13.27
N ASN A 854 -46.20 67.44 14.02
CA ASN A 854 -47.30 67.47 14.97
C ASN A 854 -48.69 67.56 14.31
N LYS A 855 -48.76 67.85 13.00
CA LYS A 855 -49.96 67.82 12.14
C LYS A 855 -49.63 67.37 10.72
N SER A 856 -50.47 66.51 10.14
CA SER A 856 -50.30 65.96 8.79
C SER A 856 -50.97 66.79 7.69
N ILE A 857 -52.06 67.48 8.01
CA ILE A 857 -52.71 68.48 7.14
C ILE A 857 -52.66 69.82 7.87
N ILE A 858 -52.12 70.83 7.18
CA ILE A 858 -52.13 72.21 7.64
C ILE A 858 -53.43 72.84 7.18
N SER A 859 -54.33 73.05 8.12
CA SER A 859 -55.59 73.79 7.92
C SER A 859 -55.62 75.06 8.77
N ASP A 860 -56.72 75.79 8.69
CA ASP A 860 -56.99 77.02 9.47
C ASP A 860 -56.77 76.86 10.99
N SER A 861 -56.74 75.62 11.48
CA SER A 861 -56.54 75.31 12.89
C SER A 861 -55.11 75.53 13.44
N VAL A 862 -54.08 75.70 12.60
CA VAL A 862 -52.66 75.75 13.04
C VAL A 862 -51.85 76.99 12.61
N LEU A 863 -52.51 78.12 12.37
CA LEU A 863 -51.88 79.38 11.97
C LEU A 863 -50.98 79.98 13.10
N GLY A 864 -49.74 80.38 12.78
CA GLY A 864 -48.78 80.98 13.74
C GLY A 864 -47.36 80.38 13.74
N SER A 865 -46.46 80.86 14.61
CA SER A 865 -45.00 80.53 14.63
C SER A 865 -44.58 79.36 15.51
N SER A 866 -45.49 78.83 16.34
CA SER A 866 -45.17 77.85 17.38
C SER A 866 -46.12 76.66 17.41
N LEU A 867 -47.14 76.67 16.55
CA LEU A 867 -48.19 75.65 16.53
C LEU A 867 -47.89 74.51 15.57
N TYR A 868 -46.93 74.68 14.66
CA TYR A 868 -46.44 73.63 13.78
C TYR A 868 -44.93 73.42 13.97
N PHE A 869 -44.54 72.17 14.23
CA PHE A 869 -43.15 71.75 14.40
C PHE A 869 -42.96 70.29 13.98
N ILE A 870 -41.70 69.92 13.75
CA ILE A 870 -41.27 68.59 13.35
C ILE A 870 -40.18 68.12 14.31
N ASP A 871 -40.35 66.92 14.86
CA ASP A 871 -39.31 66.21 15.62
C ASP A 871 -38.54 65.28 14.71
N VAL A 872 -37.21 65.26 14.87
CA VAL A 872 -36.25 64.47 14.08
C VAL A 872 -35.37 63.69 15.04
N GLU A 873 -35.31 62.38 14.88
CA GLU A 873 -34.49 61.47 15.68
C GLU A 873 -33.34 60.90 14.83
N PHE A 874 -32.13 60.86 15.37
CA PHE A 874 -30.95 60.29 14.73
C PHE A 874 -30.59 58.92 15.32
N ASN A 875 -29.95 58.07 14.52
CA ASN A 875 -29.60 56.69 14.90
C ASN A 875 -28.45 56.58 15.89
N GLU A 876 -27.71 57.67 16.09
CA GLU A 876 -26.55 57.73 16.97
C GLU A 876 -26.34 59.15 17.51
N PRO A 877 -25.55 59.31 18.60
CA PRO A 877 -25.31 60.62 19.20
C PRO A 877 -24.65 61.63 18.24
N MET A 878 -25.40 62.69 17.94
CA MET A 878 -24.96 63.80 17.11
C MET A 878 -24.05 64.77 17.86
N ASP A 879 -23.20 65.49 17.12
CA ASP A 879 -22.56 66.72 17.59
C ASP A 879 -23.62 67.81 17.75
N THR A 880 -24.13 67.95 18.97
CA THR A 880 -25.15 68.95 19.34
C THR A 880 -24.75 70.40 19.07
N SER A 881 -23.49 70.70 18.79
CA SER A 881 -23.06 72.04 18.36
C SER A 881 -23.35 72.34 16.89
N ASN A 882 -23.61 71.30 16.09
CA ASN A 882 -23.92 71.38 14.65
C ASN A 882 -25.41 71.14 14.38
N LYS A 883 -26.18 72.24 14.19
CA LYS A 883 -27.64 72.16 13.95
C LYS A 883 -27.97 71.77 12.51
N PRO A 884 -28.77 70.71 12.27
CA PRO A 884 -29.19 70.30 10.94
C PRO A 884 -30.21 71.29 10.34
N LEU A 885 -30.32 71.30 9.01
CA LEU A 885 -31.30 72.10 8.27
C LEU A 885 -32.52 71.25 7.92
N VAL A 886 -33.71 71.64 8.40
CA VAL A 886 -34.99 70.95 8.13
C VAL A 886 -35.87 71.86 7.27
N MET A 887 -36.20 71.46 6.05
CA MET A 887 -36.84 72.35 5.06
C MET A 887 -37.99 71.69 4.28
N HIS A 888 -39.13 72.37 4.17
CA HIS A 888 -40.23 71.97 3.27
C HIS A 888 -40.01 72.46 1.85
N PHE A 889 -40.47 71.67 0.88
CA PHE A 889 -40.47 72.06 -0.53
C PHE A 889 -41.62 71.43 -1.31
N THR A 890 -42.08 72.13 -2.34
CA THR A 890 -43.05 71.64 -3.34
C THR A 890 -42.87 72.42 -4.65
N GLY A 891 -43.59 72.07 -5.70
CA GLY A 891 -43.50 72.73 -7.01
C GLY A 891 -44.03 74.17 -7.03
N GLN A 892 -44.75 74.59 -5.99
CA GLN A 892 -45.22 75.96 -5.78
C GLN A 892 -44.50 76.61 -4.59
N SER A 893 -44.34 77.94 -4.63
CA SER A 893 -43.63 78.67 -3.58
C SER A 893 -44.45 78.74 -2.29
N LEU A 894 -43.98 78.07 -1.24
CA LEU A 894 -44.58 78.11 0.09
C LEU A 894 -44.10 79.29 0.95
N THR A 895 -43.22 80.14 0.44
CA THR A 895 -42.51 81.16 1.24
C THR A 895 -43.42 82.09 2.02
N ASN A 896 -44.66 82.34 1.55
CA ASN A 896 -45.62 83.16 2.30
C ASN A 896 -46.53 82.33 3.22
N SER A 897 -46.70 81.03 2.97
CA SER A 897 -47.64 80.17 3.72
C SER A 897 -46.94 79.36 4.82
N LEU A 898 -45.67 78.97 4.64
CA LEU A 898 -44.90 78.14 5.57
C LEU A 898 -43.39 78.50 5.57
N GLN A 899 -42.82 78.87 6.73
CA GLN A 899 -41.40 79.30 6.86
C GLN A 899 -40.66 78.60 8.02
N TYR A 900 -39.44 78.10 7.80
CA TYR A 900 -38.60 77.45 8.84
C TYR A 900 -37.96 78.46 9.80
N ASN A 901 -38.03 78.18 11.11
CA ASN A 901 -37.59 79.07 12.17
C ASN A 901 -36.38 78.50 12.93
N LEU A 902 -35.19 78.64 12.32
CA LEU A 902 -33.92 78.13 12.85
C LEU A 902 -33.55 78.67 14.25
N PRO A 903 -33.74 79.97 14.60
CA PRO A 903 -33.33 80.50 15.91
C PRO A 903 -33.96 79.83 17.14
N ILE A 904 -35.17 79.27 16.99
CA ILE A 904 -35.87 78.56 18.07
C ILE A 904 -35.82 77.04 17.94
N SER A 905 -35.20 76.54 16.86
CA SER A 905 -35.00 75.11 16.63
C SER A 905 -33.70 74.66 17.31
N ASP A 906 -33.75 73.54 18.05
CA ASP A 906 -32.61 73.06 18.83
C ASP A 906 -32.64 71.54 19.07
N PHE A 907 -31.49 70.99 19.46
CA PHE A 907 -31.40 69.64 19.98
C PHE A 907 -32.05 69.57 21.37
N VAL A 908 -32.92 68.58 21.54
CA VAL A 908 -33.52 68.24 22.83
C VAL A 908 -32.53 67.40 23.65
N ASP A 909 -31.77 66.52 22.99
CA ASP A 909 -30.64 65.75 23.52
C ASP A 909 -29.70 65.38 22.36
N SER A 910 -28.69 64.53 22.57
CA SER A 910 -27.74 64.14 21.51
C SER A 910 -28.36 63.31 20.38
N LEU A 911 -29.60 62.84 20.48
CA LEU A 911 -30.27 62.05 19.42
C LEU A 911 -31.43 62.79 18.77
N ASN A 912 -32.05 63.76 19.45
CA ASN A 912 -33.33 64.34 19.05
C ASN A 912 -33.24 65.83 18.74
N TYR A 913 -33.71 66.26 17.57
CA TYR A 913 -33.75 67.65 17.11
C TYR A 913 -35.18 68.12 16.79
N ARG A 914 -35.57 69.30 17.30
CA ARG A 914 -36.91 69.88 17.04
C ARG A 914 -36.84 71.11 16.14
N ALA A 915 -37.58 71.06 15.04
CA ALA A 915 -37.67 72.10 14.00
C ALA A 915 -39.03 72.83 14.00
N TYR A 916 -39.04 74.15 14.22
CA TYR A 916 -40.28 74.97 14.29
C TYR A 916 -40.55 75.79 13.02
N TYR A 917 -41.83 76.12 12.76
CA TYR A 917 -42.27 76.82 11.55
C TYR A 917 -43.35 77.90 11.79
N GLN A 918 -43.44 78.87 10.87
CA GLN A 918 -44.47 79.90 10.79
C GLN A 918 -45.49 79.57 9.69
N VAL A 919 -46.79 79.51 10.05
CA VAL A 919 -47.93 79.20 9.15
C VAL A 919 -48.87 80.40 8.95
N LEU A 920 -49.37 80.63 7.73
CA LEU A 920 -50.32 81.70 7.35
C LEU A 920 -51.46 81.17 6.42
N ASP A 921 -52.69 81.70 6.57
CA ASP A 921 -53.89 81.32 5.78
C ASP A 921 -53.95 82.10 4.47
N GLU A 922 -54.06 81.36 3.36
CA GLU A 922 -54.10 81.90 2.00
C GLU A 922 -55.26 81.31 1.17
N ASN A 923 -56.21 80.57 1.78
CA ASN A 923 -57.32 79.88 1.10
C ASN A 923 -56.84 79.05 -0.11
N ILE A 924 -55.87 78.17 0.16
CA ILE A 924 -55.22 77.29 -0.80
C ILE A 924 -55.39 75.84 -0.41
N GLU A 925 -55.38 74.98 -1.43
CA GLU A 925 -55.32 73.53 -1.30
C GLU A 925 -54.10 73.04 -2.09
N ILE A 926 -53.02 72.74 -1.36
CA ILE A 926 -51.73 72.30 -1.90
C ILE A 926 -51.32 71.02 -1.18
N GLY A 927 -51.44 69.90 -1.89
CA GLY A 927 -50.85 68.63 -1.50
C GLY A 927 -50.36 67.88 -2.74
N PRO A 928 -49.21 67.17 -2.67
CA PRO A 928 -48.34 66.99 -1.52
C PRO A 928 -47.22 68.05 -1.33
N VAL A 929 -46.74 68.20 -0.09
CA VAL A 929 -45.53 68.97 0.28
C VAL A 929 -44.49 68.03 0.89
N HIS A 930 -43.23 68.18 0.48
CA HIS A 930 -42.10 67.30 0.84
C HIS A 930 -41.22 67.94 1.92
N LEU A 931 -40.34 67.15 2.55
CA LEU A 931 -39.37 67.58 3.57
C LEU A 931 -37.96 67.09 3.23
N LYS A 932 -36.94 67.90 3.52
CA LYS A 932 -35.52 67.52 3.44
C LYS A 932 -34.79 67.86 4.74
N ILE A 933 -33.92 66.96 5.20
CA ILE A 933 -33.05 67.14 6.37
C ILE A 933 -31.60 66.89 5.96
N ASP A 934 -30.71 67.81 6.31
CA ASP A 934 -29.32 67.78 5.85
C ASP A 934 -28.37 68.49 6.85
N PHE A 935 -27.07 68.26 6.68
CA PHE A 935 -25.93 68.96 7.30
C PHE A 935 -25.56 68.68 8.77
N GLY A 936 -26.27 67.81 9.51
CA GLY A 936 -25.82 67.36 10.83
C GLY A 936 -24.57 66.48 10.80
N LYS A 937 -23.92 66.29 11.96
CA LYS A 937 -22.72 65.45 12.12
C LYS A 937 -22.76 64.66 13.44
N ASP A 938 -22.08 63.52 13.50
CA ASP A 938 -21.86 62.76 14.74
C ASP A 938 -20.65 63.30 15.54
N ALA A 939 -20.37 62.70 16.69
CA ALA A 939 -19.23 63.04 17.53
C ALA A 939 -17.86 62.67 16.92
N SER A 940 -17.81 61.70 16.01
CA SER A 940 -16.63 61.26 15.28
C SER A 940 -16.35 62.12 14.03
N GLY A 941 -17.23 63.07 13.73
CA GLY A 941 -17.12 64.04 12.64
C GLY A 941 -17.68 63.55 11.30
N ASN A 942 -18.30 62.37 11.23
CA ASN A 942 -18.95 61.90 10.02
C ASN A 942 -20.21 62.75 9.74
N THR A 943 -20.43 63.08 8.47
CA THR A 943 -21.59 63.90 8.07
C THR A 943 -22.82 63.03 7.94
N GLN A 944 -23.97 63.53 8.41
CA GLN A 944 -25.22 62.80 8.33
C GLN A 944 -25.56 62.46 6.89
N VAL A 945 -26.21 61.31 6.71
CA VAL A 945 -26.87 61.01 5.45
C VAL A 945 -28.04 61.97 5.28
N VAL A 946 -28.18 62.50 4.06
CA VAL A 946 -29.28 63.38 3.69
C VAL A 946 -30.59 62.60 3.72
N ASP A 947 -31.55 63.07 4.50
CA ASP A 947 -32.90 62.49 4.51
C ASP A 947 -33.87 63.34 3.69
N SER A 948 -34.77 62.70 2.95
CA SER A 948 -35.83 63.38 2.20
C SER A 948 -37.12 62.57 2.26
N SER A 949 -38.16 63.19 2.80
CA SER A 949 -39.49 62.60 2.91
C SER A 949 -40.44 63.24 1.89
N LEU A 950 -40.91 62.45 0.93
CA LEU A 950 -41.87 62.91 -0.07
C LEU A 950 -43.30 62.76 0.46
N ASN A 951 -44.20 63.69 0.10
CA ASN A 951 -45.61 63.65 0.50
C ASN A 951 -45.78 63.67 2.01
N PHE A 952 -44.96 64.48 2.66
CA PHE A 952 -44.83 64.55 4.09
C PHE A 952 -46.08 65.16 4.75
N ILE A 953 -46.60 66.26 4.18
CA ILE A 953 -47.83 66.91 4.62
C ILE A 953 -48.63 67.45 3.43
N ALA A 954 -49.88 67.82 3.66
CA ALA A 954 -50.68 68.65 2.75
C ALA A 954 -51.10 69.96 3.45
N ILE A 955 -51.47 70.95 2.66
CA ILE A 955 -52.02 72.23 3.12
C ILE A 955 -53.41 72.35 2.51
N ASP A 956 -54.45 72.43 3.33
CA ASP A 956 -55.83 72.65 2.84
C ASP A 956 -56.56 73.63 3.76
N THR A 957 -56.88 74.78 3.16
CA THR A 957 -57.57 75.91 3.77
C THR A 957 -58.80 76.34 2.92
N LYS A 958 -59.37 75.46 2.06
CA LYS A 958 -60.50 75.75 1.11
C LYS A 958 -61.83 75.02 1.47
N ASN A 959 -63.02 75.45 0.99
CA ASN A 959 -64.37 74.83 1.24
C ASN A 959 -65.08 74.21 -0.02
N PRO A 960 -65.98 73.16 0.11
CA PRO A 960 -66.61 72.35 -1.00
C PRO A 960 -68.02 72.73 -1.59
N SER A 961 -68.41 72.25 -2.81
CA SER A 961 -69.68 72.55 -3.58
C SER A 961 -70.24 71.44 -4.57
N VAL A 962 -71.48 71.58 -5.15
CA VAL A 962 -72.15 70.56 -6.05
C VAL A 962 -72.04 70.90 -7.56
N ILE A 963 -71.69 69.92 -8.41
CA ILE A 963 -71.47 70.04 -9.87
C ILE A 963 -72.66 69.62 -10.76
N ASN A 964 -73.26 68.43 -10.62
CA ASN A 964 -74.27 67.91 -11.59
C ASN A 964 -75.27 66.87 -11.04
N LEU A 965 -76.43 66.67 -11.72
CA LEU A 965 -77.53 65.75 -11.35
C LEU A 965 -78.21 65.06 -12.58
N ASN A 966 -78.15 63.72 -12.73
CA ASN A 966 -78.58 62.97 -13.94
C ASN A 966 -79.48 61.74 -13.67
N ALA A 967 -80.30 61.29 -14.64
CA ALA A 967 -81.17 60.10 -14.52
C ALA A 967 -81.10 59.11 -15.70
N ASN A 968 -81.41 57.83 -15.45
CA ASN A 968 -81.24 56.72 -16.42
C ASN A 968 -82.31 56.68 -17.53
N ASP A 969 -83.53 57.12 -17.24
CA ASP A 969 -84.60 57.30 -18.21
C ASP A 969 -85.47 58.47 -17.75
N TYR A 970 -86.02 59.19 -18.70
CA TYR A 970 -86.86 60.35 -18.44
C TYR A 970 -88.32 60.09 -18.82
N ILE A 971 -88.63 58.93 -19.41
CA ILE A 971 -89.99 58.48 -19.73
C ILE A 971 -90.14 57.02 -19.29
N LEU A 972 -91.11 56.75 -18.42
CA LEU A 972 -91.32 55.39 -17.90
C LEU A 972 -92.66 54.84 -18.37
N ASP A 973 -92.69 53.80 -19.20
CA ASP A 973 -93.92 53.32 -19.85
C ASP A 973 -94.21 51.83 -19.63
N GLN A 974 -93.27 51.12 -18.98
CA GLN A 974 -93.38 49.70 -18.70
C GLN A 974 -93.39 49.45 -17.19
N ILE A 975 -94.47 48.84 -16.69
CA ILE A 975 -94.56 48.47 -15.27
C ILE A 975 -93.42 47.51 -14.91
N GLY A 976 -92.66 47.87 -13.88
CA GLY A 976 -91.44 47.20 -13.44
C GLY A 976 -90.14 47.91 -13.86
N GLN A 977 -90.18 48.99 -14.65
CA GLN A 977 -89.01 49.75 -15.09
C GLN A 977 -88.31 50.49 -13.93
N SER A 978 -86.97 50.52 -13.92
CA SER A 978 -86.14 51.22 -12.92
C SER A 978 -85.89 52.68 -13.31
N PHE A 979 -85.88 53.60 -12.33
CA PHE A 979 -85.56 55.02 -12.46
C PHE A 979 -84.47 55.44 -11.46
N ASP A 980 -83.27 55.75 -11.95
CA ASP A 980 -82.05 55.95 -11.15
C ASP A 980 -81.56 57.39 -11.32
N VAL A 981 -81.22 58.10 -10.23
CA VAL A 981 -80.77 59.51 -10.20
C VAL A 981 -79.42 59.67 -9.47
N THR A 982 -78.46 60.42 -10.02
CA THR A 982 -77.09 60.53 -9.49
C THR A 982 -76.61 61.98 -9.31
N ALA A 983 -76.04 62.34 -8.15
CA ALA A 983 -75.49 63.68 -7.78
C ALA A 983 -73.94 63.70 -7.67
N ILE A 984 -73.27 64.77 -8.11
CA ILE A 984 -71.78 64.88 -8.20
C ILE A 984 -71.23 66.17 -7.54
N PHE A 985 -70.18 66.11 -6.72
CA PHE A 985 -69.50 67.22 -5.99
C PHE A 985 -68.15 67.65 -6.59
N ASP A 986 -67.64 68.85 -6.25
CA ASP A 986 -66.40 69.45 -6.81
C ASP A 986 -65.10 69.01 -6.16
N GLU A 987 -65.19 68.41 -4.98
CA GLU A 987 -64.10 67.77 -4.29
C GLU A 987 -64.59 66.52 -3.54
N PRO A 988 -63.67 65.66 -3.04
CA PRO A 988 -64.03 64.54 -2.20
C PRO A 988 -64.72 64.98 -0.91
N MET A 989 -65.89 64.41 -0.66
CA MET A 989 -66.69 64.69 0.52
C MET A 989 -66.44 63.61 1.59
N LEU A 990 -66.75 63.96 2.84
CA LEU A 990 -66.72 63.00 3.93
C LEU A 990 -67.86 61.98 3.80
N ASN A 991 -67.54 60.79 3.31
CA ASN A 991 -68.51 59.73 2.95
C ASN A 991 -69.34 59.17 4.12
N THR A 992 -69.04 59.52 5.37
CA THR A 992 -69.88 59.17 6.52
C THR A 992 -71.15 60.02 6.60
N ASP A 993 -71.18 61.15 5.91
CA ASP A 993 -72.35 62.02 5.80
C ASP A 993 -73.13 61.68 4.52
N SER A 994 -74.48 61.67 4.58
CA SER A 994 -75.35 61.32 3.44
C SER A 994 -76.23 62.51 2.99
N PRO A 995 -76.21 62.90 1.70
CA PRO A 995 -77.04 63.98 1.17
C PRO A 995 -78.51 63.54 0.96
N SER A 996 -79.45 64.48 0.91
CA SER A 996 -80.92 64.22 0.93
C SER A 996 -81.68 64.77 -0.30
N MET A 997 -82.61 64.00 -0.92
CA MET A 997 -83.33 64.33 -2.18
C MET A 997 -84.89 64.26 -2.08
N GLN A 998 -85.62 65.20 -2.73
CA GLN A 998 -87.10 65.31 -2.68
C GLN A 998 -87.76 65.70 -4.04
N PHE A 999 -89.01 65.26 -4.37
CA PHE A 999 -89.71 65.49 -5.67
C PHE A 999 -91.02 66.32 -5.64
N SER A 1000 -91.41 66.93 -6.78
CA SER A 1000 -92.69 67.70 -6.95
C SER A 1000 -93.28 67.64 -8.39
N PRO A 1001 -94.58 67.33 -8.65
CA PRO A 1001 -95.60 66.87 -7.68
C PRO A 1001 -95.18 65.57 -6.99
N VAL A 1002 -95.95 65.07 -6.02
CA VAL A 1002 -95.52 63.87 -5.28
C VAL A 1002 -95.63 62.63 -6.16
N ALA A 1003 -94.50 61.98 -6.43
CA ALA A 1003 -94.38 60.81 -7.32
C ALA A 1003 -94.55 59.45 -6.61
N SER A 1004 -94.69 59.42 -5.28
CA SER A 1004 -94.63 58.18 -4.48
C SER A 1004 -95.73 57.16 -4.74
N SER A 1005 -96.81 57.55 -5.42
CA SER A 1005 -97.87 56.60 -5.82
C SER A 1005 -97.46 55.76 -7.05
N TYR A 1006 -96.37 56.17 -7.71
CA TYR A 1006 -95.91 55.62 -8.98
C TYR A 1006 -94.46 55.10 -8.89
N LEU A 1007 -93.62 55.76 -8.08
CA LEU A 1007 -92.22 55.41 -7.83
C LEU A 1007 -91.96 55.13 -6.35
N ASP A 1008 -91.39 53.96 -6.08
CA ASP A 1008 -90.84 53.63 -4.76
C ASP A 1008 -89.31 53.67 -4.80
N LEU A 1009 -88.67 54.30 -3.81
CA LEU A 1009 -87.20 54.26 -3.64
C LEU A 1009 -86.82 52.87 -3.17
N ALA A 1010 -86.10 52.14 -4.00
CA ALA A 1010 -85.63 50.81 -3.66
C ALA A 1010 -84.27 50.87 -2.96
N ASP A 1011 -83.37 51.81 -3.32
CA ASP A 1011 -82.04 51.93 -2.71
C ASP A 1011 -81.40 53.33 -2.90
N SER A 1012 -80.41 53.69 -2.08
CA SER A 1012 -79.54 54.87 -2.28
C SER A 1012 -78.16 54.69 -1.62
N MET A 1013 -77.08 55.12 -2.28
CA MET A 1013 -75.70 54.91 -1.80
C MET A 1013 -74.68 55.88 -2.40
N TRP A 1014 -73.56 56.08 -1.71
CA TRP A 1014 -72.36 56.65 -2.32
C TRP A 1014 -71.83 55.67 -3.37
N ILE A 1015 -71.70 56.14 -4.61
CA ILE A 1015 -70.99 55.40 -5.65
C ILE A 1015 -69.48 55.57 -5.45
N ASN A 1016 -69.04 56.79 -5.13
CA ASN A 1016 -67.64 57.15 -4.84
C ASN A 1016 -67.59 58.45 -4.01
N SER A 1017 -66.39 58.91 -3.63
CA SER A 1017 -66.18 60.07 -2.73
C SER A 1017 -66.75 61.41 -3.19
N SER A 1018 -67.20 61.51 -4.44
CA SER A 1018 -67.80 62.73 -4.97
C SER A 1018 -69.11 62.46 -5.69
N THR A 1019 -69.69 61.24 -5.62
CA THR A 1019 -70.90 60.88 -6.37
C THR A 1019 -71.89 60.01 -5.57
N TYR A 1020 -73.16 60.40 -5.53
CA TYR A 1020 -74.23 59.74 -4.77
C TYR A 1020 -75.40 59.30 -5.66
N LEU A 1021 -75.93 58.07 -5.49
CA LEU A 1021 -77.01 57.45 -6.28
C LEU A 1021 -78.31 57.30 -5.49
N PHE A 1022 -79.43 57.51 -6.16
CA PHE A 1022 -80.80 57.19 -5.73
C PHE A 1022 -81.46 56.26 -6.78
N ASN A 1023 -82.08 55.15 -6.38
CA ASN A 1023 -82.70 54.16 -7.29
C ASN A 1023 -84.19 53.94 -6.95
N TYR A 1024 -85.07 54.12 -7.93
CA TYR A 1024 -86.53 54.03 -7.81
C TYR A 1024 -87.11 53.02 -8.81
N GLN A 1025 -88.34 52.50 -8.60
CA GLN A 1025 -89.00 51.58 -9.55
C GLN A 1025 -90.44 51.99 -9.88
N LEU A 1026 -90.83 51.91 -11.17
CA LEU A 1026 -92.19 52.15 -11.64
C LEU A 1026 -93.09 50.94 -11.36
N VAL A 1027 -94.01 51.10 -10.42
CA VAL A 1027 -94.88 50.00 -9.95
C VAL A 1027 -96.29 50.03 -10.52
N SER A 1028 -96.71 51.16 -11.10
CA SER A 1028 -98.00 51.27 -11.78
C SER A 1028 -97.94 52.29 -12.91
N SER A 1029 -98.71 52.06 -13.98
CA SER A 1029 -98.80 52.98 -15.11
C SER A 1029 -99.87 54.04 -14.87
N THR A 1030 -99.68 55.19 -15.49
CA THR A 1030 -100.67 56.26 -15.48
C THR A 1030 -101.81 55.95 -16.47
N SER A 1031 -102.96 56.60 -16.29
CA SER A 1031 -104.04 56.56 -17.30
C SER A 1031 -103.75 57.48 -18.50
N GLN A 1032 -102.81 58.42 -18.32
CA GLN A 1032 -102.26 59.37 -19.30
C GLN A 1032 -100.90 59.91 -18.79
N THR A 1033 -100.04 60.38 -19.67
CA THR A 1033 -98.70 60.93 -19.37
C THR A 1033 -98.66 62.10 -18.35
N THR A 1034 -97.68 62.14 -17.42
CA THR A 1034 -97.51 63.17 -16.32
C THR A 1034 -96.02 63.48 -15.95
N GLN A 1035 -95.62 64.72 -15.53
CA GLN A 1035 -94.23 65.24 -15.27
C GLN A 1035 -93.85 65.67 -13.80
N PHE A 1036 -92.54 65.69 -13.38
CA PHE A 1036 -92.01 65.89 -11.97
C PHE A 1036 -90.56 66.53 -11.78
N GLY A 1037 -90.21 67.38 -10.75
CA GLY A 1037 -88.86 68.03 -10.42
C GLY A 1037 -88.16 67.75 -9.02
N VAL A 1038 -86.97 68.34 -8.60
CA VAL A 1038 -86.03 67.88 -7.47
C VAL A 1038 -85.11 68.90 -6.64
N ASN A 1039 -84.65 68.62 -5.37
CA ASN A 1039 -83.76 69.45 -4.45
C ASN A 1039 -82.64 68.69 -3.61
N LEU A 1040 -81.48 69.29 -3.19
CA LEU A 1040 -80.32 68.63 -2.46
C LEU A 1040 -79.52 69.47 -1.38
N ASN A 1041 -79.22 68.94 -0.15
CA ASN A 1041 -78.39 69.60 0.92
C ASN A 1041 -77.61 68.67 1.94
N SER A 1042 -76.70 69.28 2.77
CA SER A 1042 -75.98 68.81 4.03
C SER A 1042 -74.72 67.87 3.98
N ALA A 1043 -73.47 68.41 3.96
CA ALA A 1043 -72.17 67.65 4.10
C ALA A 1043 -70.88 68.53 4.38
N ALA A 1044 -69.68 67.92 4.49
CA ALA A 1044 -68.34 68.56 4.63
C ALA A 1044 -67.23 67.79 3.88
N ASP A 1045 -66.05 68.39 3.65
CA ASP A 1045 -64.88 67.76 3.01
C ASP A 1045 -64.01 66.95 3.99
N GLU A 1046 -62.93 66.36 3.48
CA GLU A 1046 -62.01 65.51 4.24
C GLU A 1046 -61.02 66.27 5.14
N ALA A 1047 -60.74 67.55 4.87
CA ALA A 1047 -59.90 68.40 5.73
C ALA A 1047 -60.68 69.06 6.87
N GLY A 1048 -62.01 68.98 6.83
CA GLY A 1048 -62.96 69.41 7.85
C GLY A 1048 -63.68 70.72 7.53
N ASN A 1049 -63.66 71.18 6.28
CA ASN A 1049 -64.33 72.40 5.84
C ASN A 1049 -65.75 72.10 5.24
N THR A 1050 -66.73 73.03 5.30
CA THR A 1050 -68.20 72.74 5.14
C THR A 1050 -68.85 73.05 3.75
N LEU A 1051 -69.88 72.28 3.29
CA LEU A 1051 -70.57 72.34 1.95
C LEU A 1051 -71.51 73.53 1.64
N ILE A 1052 -71.64 73.85 0.34
CA ILE A 1052 -72.58 74.82 -0.31
C ILE A 1052 -73.83 74.12 -1.01
N GLU A 1053 -75.09 74.64 -0.94
CA GLU A 1053 -76.45 74.02 -1.26
C GLU A 1053 -77.06 74.13 -2.74
N LEU A 1054 -78.02 73.25 -3.24
CA LEU A 1054 -78.59 73.16 -4.66
C LEU A 1054 -80.13 72.80 -4.91
N ASP A 1055 -80.84 73.27 -5.99
CA ASP A 1055 -82.33 73.08 -6.34
C ASP A 1055 -82.78 73.12 -7.87
N ILE A 1056 -83.74 72.27 -8.41
CA ILE A 1056 -84.16 72.12 -9.87
C ILE A 1056 -85.67 71.71 -10.15
N ALA A 1057 -86.36 72.17 -11.24
CA ALA A 1057 -87.78 71.84 -11.60
C ALA A 1057 -88.01 71.04 -12.94
N ASP A 1058 -89.17 70.36 -13.12
CA ASP A 1058 -89.64 69.59 -14.32
C ASP A 1058 -88.65 68.59 -14.95
N TYR A 1059 -88.29 67.55 -14.21
CA TYR A 1059 -87.23 66.58 -14.50
C TYR A 1059 -87.61 65.31 -15.32
N PHE A 1060 -88.74 64.59 -15.10
CA PHE A 1060 -89.10 63.33 -15.85
C PHE A 1060 -90.63 63.02 -15.99
N GLN A 1061 -91.08 61.98 -16.76
CA GLN A 1061 -92.51 61.55 -17.01
C GLN A 1061 -92.86 60.02 -17.14
N ILE A 1062 -94.15 59.59 -17.26
CA ILE A 1062 -94.66 58.15 -17.24
C ILE A 1062 -95.90 57.77 -18.18
N ASP A 1063 -95.95 56.64 -18.98
CA ASP A 1063 -96.96 56.18 -20.05
C ASP A 1063 -97.65 54.70 -19.98
N GLN A 1064 -98.23 54.04 -21.06
CA GLN A 1064 -99.16 52.79 -21.13
C GLN A 1064 -98.78 51.57 -22.14
N ALA A 1065 -99.21 50.24 -22.02
CA ALA A 1065 -98.58 48.97 -22.66
C ALA A 1065 -99.35 47.88 -23.61
N LEU A 1066 -98.67 47.00 -24.45
CA LEU A 1066 -99.12 45.85 -25.40
C LEU A 1066 -98.11 44.60 -25.63
N GLY A 1067 -98.45 43.37 -26.16
CA GLY A 1067 -97.46 42.22 -26.35
C GLY A 1067 -97.67 40.92 -27.27
N VAL A 1068 -96.57 40.17 -27.64
CA VAL A 1068 -96.38 38.74 -28.15
C VAL A 1068 -94.88 38.26 -27.96
N VAL A 1069 -94.59 36.95 -27.78
CA VAL A 1069 -93.32 36.30 -27.28
C VAL A 1069 -92.54 35.44 -28.34
N GLN A 1070 -91.18 35.52 -28.46
CA GLN A 1070 -90.34 35.00 -29.60
C GLN A 1070 -88.87 34.51 -29.28
N LEU A 1071 -88.57 33.19 -29.47
CA LEU A 1071 -87.40 32.34 -29.95
C LEU A 1071 -85.86 32.56 -29.67
N LEU A 1072 -85.16 31.44 -29.32
CA LEU A 1072 -83.73 30.88 -29.45
C LEU A 1072 -82.49 31.83 -29.47
N ASP A 1073 -81.35 31.66 -28.75
CA ASP A 1073 -80.36 30.59 -28.39
C ASP A 1073 -79.18 30.33 -29.38
N GLU A 1074 -77.95 30.34 -28.81
CA GLU A 1074 -76.55 30.27 -29.36
C GLU A 1074 -76.13 31.23 -30.51
N LYS A 1075 -75.28 32.21 -30.15
CA LYS A 1075 -74.89 33.38 -30.97
C LYS A 1075 -73.69 33.11 -31.87
N LEU A 1076 -73.93 33.13 -33.18
CA LEU A 1076 -72.94 33.40 -34.22
C LEU A 1076 -72.30 34.79 -33.99
N LEU A 1077 -70.96 34.90 -34.00
CA LEU A 1077 -70.27 36.19 -33.97
C LEU A 1077 -70.26 36.81 -35.38
N LEU A 1078 -71.25 37.67 -35.62
CA LEU A 1078 -71.44 38.39 -36.88
C LEU A 1078 -70.89 39.81 -36.79
N TYR A 1079 -70.22 40.26 -37.87
CA TYR A 1079 -69.78 41.64 -37.97
C TYR A 1079 -70.03 42.26 -39.35
N PRO A 1080 -70.68 43.44 -39.43
CA PRO A 1080 -71.36 44.18 -38.36
C PRO A 1080 -72.77 43.61 -38.05
N ASN A 1081 -73.32 43.84 -36.85
CA ASN A 1081 -74.67 43.39 -36.44
C ASN A 1081 -75.78 44.43 -36.69
N ILE A 1082 -75.41 45.64 -37.13
CA ILE A 1082 -76.29 46.69 -37.68
C ILE A 1082 -75.70 47.08 -39.04
N LEU A 1083 -76.50 47.01 -40.10
CA LEU A 1083 -76.04 47.21 -41.49
C LEU A 1083 -76.74 48.39 -42.16
N GLY A 1084 -76.00 49.12 -42.99
CA GLY A 1084 -76.54 49.99 -44.02
C GLY A 1084 -76.91 49.21 -45.30
N SER A 1085 -77.82 49.75 -46.11
CA SER A 1085 -78.22 49.11 -47.37
C SER A 1085 -77.03 48.92 -48.33
N GLY A 1086 -76.78 47.69 -48.74
CA GLY A 1086 -75.69 47.31 -49.64
C GLY A 1086 -74.41 46.84 -48.95
N GLU A 1087 -74.36 46.83 -47.61
CA GLU A 1087 -73.24 46.29 -46.85
C GLU A 1087 -73.26 44.75 -46.79
N ARG A 1088 -72.11 44.16 -46.45
CA ARG A 1088 -71.87 42.71 -46.42
C ARG A 1088 -71.61 42.24 -45.00
N LEU A 1089 -72.04 41.02 -44.69
CA LEU A 1089 -71.79 40.37 -43.41
C LEU A 1089 -70.50 39.57 -43.43
N ASN A 1090 -69.80 39.57 -42.31
CA ASN A 1090 -68.60 38.77 -42.10
C ASN A 1090 -68.81 37.81 -40.93
N ILE A 1091 -68.32 36.58 -41.11
CA ILE A 1091 -68.25 35.55 -40.08
C ILE A 1091 -66.79 35.18 -39.88
N ASP A 1092 -66.31 35.34 -38.65
CA ASP A 1092 -65.00 34.88 -38.20
C ASP A 1092 -65.10 33.42 -37.72
N GLY A 1093 -64.30 32.52 -38.28
CA GLY A 1093 -64.29 31.07 -38.00
C GLY A 1093 -64.32 30.21 -39.26
N ASP A 1094 -64.07 28.91 -39.12
CA ASP A 1094 -64.29 27.96 -40.21
C ASP A 1094 -65.77 27.54 -40.26
N LEU A 1095 -66.37 27.62 -41.47
CA LEU A 1095 -67.73 27.20 -41.73
C LEU A 1095 -67.72 25.89 -42.53
N ASP A 1096 -68.49 24.91 -42.06
CA ASP A 1096 -68.69 23.64 -42.78
C ASP A 1096 -69.70 23.78 -43.94
N GLU A 1097 -70.66 24.70 -43.82
CA GLU A 1097 -71.61 25.09 -44.87
C GLU A 1097 -71.62 26.62 -45.06
N THR A 1098 -71.65 27.06 -46.32
CA THR A 1098 -71.45 28.47 -46.67
C THR A 1098 -72.71 29.20 -47.10
N THR A 1099 -73.91 28.62 -46.94
CA THR A 1099 -75.18 29.23 -47.38
C THR A 1099 -76.13 29.47 -46.20
N PHE A 1100 -76.66 30.69 -46.08
CA PHE A 1100 -77.59 31.14 -45.03
C PHE A 1100 -78.82 31.85 -45.63
N TYR A 1101 -79.90 31.96 -44.85
CA TYR A 1101 -81.16 32.58 -45.24
C TYR A 1101 -81.59 33.69 -44.27
N LEU A 1102 -82.11 34.80 -44.80
CA LEU A 1102 -82.70 35.88 -44.02
C LEU A 1102 -84.22 35.78 -43.98
N LEU A 1103 -84.83 35.91 -42.80
CA LEU A 1103 -86.27 35.88 -42.57
C LEU A 1103 -86.78 37.24 -42.07
N ASN A 1104 -87.94 37.68 -42.56
CA ASN A 1104 -88.64 38.86 -42.04
C ASN A 1104 -89.42 38.55 -40.73
N SER A 1105 -90.03 39.57 -40.14
CA SER A 1105 -90.77 39.48 -38.86
C SER A 1105 -91.95 38.50 -38.83
N ILE A 1106 -92.38 37.99 -39.99
CA ILE A 1106 -93.43 36.97 -40.12
C ILE A 1106 -92.89 35.60 -40.56
N GLY A 1107 -91.57 35.41 -40.64
CA GLY A 1107 -90.92 34.12 -40.83
C GLY A 1107 -90.78 33.65 -42.30
N GLN A 1108 -90.83 34.55 -43.29
CA GLN A 1108 -90.60 34.21 -44.69
C GLN A 1108 -89.16 34.49 -45.12
N ILE A 1109 -88.54 33.60 -45.90
CA ILE A 1109 -87.19 33.80 -46.45
C ILE A 1109 -87.23 34.93 -47.49
N VAL A 1110 -86.48 36.00 -47.23
CA VAL A 1110 -86.43 37.21 -48.06
C VAL A 1110 -85.17 37.31 -48.91
N GLN A 1111 -84.07 36.65 -48.51
CA GLN A 1111 -82.84 36.60 -49.28
C GLN A 1111 -82.00 35.39 -48.88
N GLU A 1112 -81.38 34.72 -49.86
CA GLU A 1112 -80.33 33.72 -49.66
C GLU A 1112 -78.96 34.40 -49.76
N LEU A 1113 -78.04 34.02 -48.88
CA LEU A 1113 -76.69 34.58 -48.80
C LEU A 1113 -75.66 33.46 -48.86
N VAL A 1114 -74.75 33.56 -49.83
CA VAL A 1114 -73.59 32.68 -49.92
C VAL A 1114 -72.37 33.41 -49.41
N PHE A 1115 -71.62 32.75 -48.54
CA PHE A 1115 -70.40 33.26 -47.93
C PHE A 1115 -69.18 32.68 -48.65
N THR A 1116 -68.26 33.54 -49.07
CA THR A 1116 -67.00 33.11 -49.70
C THR A 1116 -65.82 33.43 -48.80
N LYS A 1117 -64.85 32.50 -48.75
CA LYS A 1117 -63.65 32.68 -47.93
C LYS A 1117 -62.71 33.69 -48.59
N VAL A 1118 -62.42 34.78 -47.89
CA VAL A 1118 -61.44 35.79 -48.28
C VAL A 1118 -60.47 35.94 -47.11
N ASN A 1119 -59.22 35.51 -47.31
CA ASN A 1119 -58.24 35.34 -46.24
C ASN A 1119 -58.76 34.39 -45.13
N SER A 1120 -58.77 34.83 -43.87
CA SER A 1120 -59.22 34.04 -42.71
C SER A 1120 -60.71 34.21 -42.38
N LYS A 1121 -61.49 34.95 -43.19
CA LYS A 1121 -62.91 35.25 -42.91
C LYS A 1121 -63.82 34.83 -44.05
N TYR A 1122 -65.08 34.56 -43.72
CA TYR A 1122 -66.14 34.31 -44.68
C TYR A 1122 -66.98 35.59 -44.85
N VAL A 1123 -67.15 36.04 -46.10
CA VAL A 1123 -67.84 37.29 -46.44
C VAL A 1123 -69.06 37.00 -47.31
N SER A 1124 -70.21 37.56 -46.96
CA SER A 1124 -71.45 37.38 -47.72
C SER A 1124 -71.51 38.21 -49.00
N ASP A 1125 -72.50 37.91 -49.83
CA ASP A 1125 -73.03 38.88 -50.80
C ASP A 1125 -73.69 40.08 -50.12
N ALA A 1126 -73.82 41.18 -50.87
CA ALA A 1126 -74.40 42.43 -50.35
C ALA A 1126 -75.89 42.29 -50.04
N ILE A 1127 -76.32 42.87 -48.92
CA ILE A 1127 -77.70 42.78 -48.44
C ILE A 1127 -78.43 44.09 -48.76
N SER A 1128 -79.51 44.02 -49.52
CA SER A 1128 -80.29 45.19 -49.94
C SER A 1128 -81.78 45.00 -49.62
N LEU A 1129 -82.09 45.03 -48.32
CA LEU A 1129 -83.45 44.91 -47.78
C LEU A 1129 -83.85 46.23 -47.09
N PRO A 1130 -85.16 46.52 -46.95
CA PRO A 1130 -85.64 47.73 -46.26
C PRO A 1130 -85.30 47.76 -44.76
N PRO A 1131 -85.30 48.95 -44.13
CA PRO A 1131 -85.03 49.09 -42.71
C PRO A 1131 -85.99 48.25 -41.87
N GLY A 1132 -85.44 47.49 -40.93
CA GLY A 1132 -86.21 46.55 -40.14
C GLY A 1132 -85.37 45.47 -39.48
N MET A 1133 -86.02 44.69 -38.63
CA MET A 1133 -85.40 43.57 -37.93
C MET A 1133 -85.61 42.28 -38.73
N TYR A 1134 -84.52 41.57 -39.02
CA TYR A 1134 -84.52 40.31 -39.74
C TYR A 1134 -83.78 39.24 -38.94
N LEU A 1135 -84.11 37.97 -39.21
CA LEU A 1135 -83.48 36.82 -38.57
C LEU A 1135 -82.64 36.06 -39.60
N LEU A 1136 -81.32 35.93 -39.38
CA LEU A 1136 -80.41 35.14 -40.19
C LEU A 1136 -80.34 33.71 -39.65
N THR A 1137 -80.44 32.69 -40.51
CA THR A 1137 -80.36 31.27 -40.11
C THR A 1137 -79.82 30.35 -41.21
N ASN A 1138 -79.15 29.27 -40.83
CA ASN A 1138 -78.89 28.10 -41.69
C ASN A 1138 -79.62 26.83 -41.20
N GLY A 1139 -80.56 26.99 -40.27
CA GLY A 1139 -81.31 25.89 -39.66
C GLY A 1139 -80.70 25.34 -38.37
N GLN A 1140 -79.42 25.58 -38.10
CA GLN A 1140 -78.77 25.21 -36.84
C GLN A 1140 -78.35 26.42 -36.02
N MET A 1141 -77.92 27.51 -36.66
CA MET A 1141 -77.48 28.74 -35.99
C MET A 1141 -78.40 29.91 -36.35
N ASN A 1142 -78.72 30.78 -35.37
CA ASN A 1142 -79.64 31.92 -35.55
C ASN A 1142 -79.06 33.22 -35.02
N ALA A 1143 -79.28 34.33 -35.73
CA ALA A 1143 -78.93 35.66 -35.25
C ALA A 1143 -79.92 36.74 -35.70
N LYS A 1144 -80.21 37.69 -34.82
CA LYS A 1144 -81.01 38.89 -35.15
C LYS A 1144 -80.11 39.96 -35.73
N ILE A 1145 -80.48 40.47 -36.90
CA ILE A 1145 -79.81 41.62 -37.53
C ILE A 1145 -80.80 42.77 -37.71
N ILE A 1146 -80.29 44.00 -37.58
CA ILE A 1146 -81.06 45.22 -37.82
C ILE A 1146 -80.47 45.91 -39.05
N ILE A 1147 -81.31 46.18 -40.04
CA ILE A 1147 -80.97 47.01 -41.19
C ILE A 1147 -81.56 48.39 -40.94
N GLN A 1148 -80.74 49.44 -41.08
CA GLN A 1148 -81.17 50.85 -40.91
C GLN A 1148 -81.54 51.53 -42.22
#